data_AF-A0A560RAU3-F1
#
_entry.id   AF-A0A560RAU3-F1
#
_cell.length_a   1.000
_cell.length_b   1.000
_cell.length_c   1.000
_cell.angle_alpha   90.00
_cell.angle_beta   90.00
_cell.angle_gamma   90.00
#
_symmetry.space_group_name_H-M   'P 1'
#
loop_
_entity.id
_entity.type
_entity.pdbx_description
1 polymer ?
#
loop_
_entity_poly.entity_id
_entity_poly.type
_entity_poly.pdbx_seq_one_letter_code
_entity_poly.pdbx_strand_id
1 'polypeptide(L)'
;MNAAKAQEYDALSKMIDVLHNDDKAVRYYFGVDRKTLLEEYRDTLSSGKEKDAPISGAFEAQVEKILSLLLKSDAEKVVFGKFYARWYDLLKHVFESDLKYKDMCEWIDVEVFLPAIRSHLTLLVKSLAEKSLVHHLNSRLADGADLDLDTFDQELAGEGLAHFLASYPVLTRLLVERIEDTSAYLYKILTCFAEDFQQLKSTFALSDRRVRAISLGLGDAHANGETVCCVRVGSHELIFKPRNNREALFYSALLEQLRTETGNSCFAVYAPLMVSLDDHCWIEKIENVPCAADSDLPLFFQRLGAQVAVIHALNGIDFHYENIIACGSSPVMIDLECLFTPAMVDLKVDVPHGRALFKVIKLNSQSVFTTGFVPNSARSENDQSGLSRQRQFVAIRKMLVLEDGFYCLKPHEVDNRPMMRHLPVFAGETRSVTDYRDAFFSGFELGYDEIVKRRDAILELLERHAQGLKSRVLIKSTQRYADFIAMMTHPRFTQCQLKHDLLLATLWSDIGDTLNEYDIPRHEINELKKANFPCFTQSLLSDHLLNAHGQTVALLPIERPFESCRRKLEMLSPKDKAFQIQILQACLLPGASEPLNRSHHLVAVPDLGRAQYLDGAMRIAEIIEKCRMEGEDGDVGWTFMDTHPHTRRNFITHMGNSLYNGMGGWRFST
;
A
#
# COMPACT_ATOMS: atom_id res chain seq x y z
N MET A 1 -24.92 41.14 2.74
CA MET A 1 -24.47 39.88 3.39
C MET A 1 -24.25 40.17 4.87
N ASN A 2 -24.80 39.39 5.80
CA ASN A 2 -24.56 39.57 7.25
C ASN A 2 -23.07 39.28 7.58
N ALA A 3 -22.55 39.82 8.69
CA ALA A 3 -21.15 39.70 9.10
C ALA A 3 -20.66 38.24 9.16
N ALA A 4 -21.49 37.31 9.66
CA ALA A 4 -21.16 35.88 9.69
C ALA A 4 -20.97 35.27 8.29
N LYS A 5 -21.87 35.57 7.34
CA LYS A 5 -21.78 35.10 5.96
C LYS A 5 -20.57 35.70 5.21
N ALA A 6 -20.19 36.93 5.55
CA ALA A 6 -18.98 37.56 5.03
C ALA A 6 -17.72 36.85 5.54
N GLN A 7 -17.69 36.48 6.81
CA GLN A 7 -16.60 35.71 7.39
C GLN A 7 -16.46 34.32 6.77
N GLU A 8 -17.57 33.64 6.47
CA GLU A 8 -17.57 32.34 5.77
C GLU A 8 -17.04 32.44 4.35
N TYR A 9 -17.47 33.47 3.61
CA TYR A 9 -16.96 33.76 2.27
C TYR A 9 -15.44 33.99 2.28
N ASP A 10 -14.96 34.85 3.18
CA ASP A 10 -13.52 35.15 3.30
C ASP A 10 -12.71 33.92 3.71
N ALA A 11 -13.25 33.09 4.60
CA ALA A 11 -12.63 31.84 5.02
C ALA A 11 -12.52 30.84 3.86
N LEU A 12 -13.55 30.72 3.02
CA LEU A 12 -13.53 29.87 1.83
C LEU A 12 -12.52 30.40 0.80
N SER A 13 -12.52 31.71 0.53
CA SER A 13 -11.57 32.32 -0.40
C SER A 13 -10.12 32.04 0.01
N LYS A 14 -9.78 32.27 1.28
CA LYS A 14 -8.44 31.96 1.81
C LYS A 14 -8.10 30.48 1.71
N MET A 15 -9.06 29.58 1.92
CA MET A 15 -8.84 28.15 1.78
C MET A 15 -8.52 27.77 0.34
N ILE A 16 -9.23 28.33 -0.65
CA ILE A 16 -8.95 28.08 -2.07
C ILE A 16 -7.52 28.51 -2.39
N ASP A 17 -7.09 29.68 -1.92
CA ASP A 17 -5.74 30.19 -2.17
C ASP A 17 -4.64 29.35 -1.48
N VAL A 18 -4.93 28.72 -0.35
CA VAL A 18 -3.99 27.82 0.34
C VAL A 18 -3.92 26.45 -0.33
N LEU A 19 -5.05 25.92 -0.80
CA LEU A 19 -5.12 24.58 -1.38
C LEU A 19 -4.68 24.55 -2.84
N HIS A 20 -4.90 25.63 -3.57
CA HIS A 20 -4.69 25.70 -5.01
C HIS A 20 -3.75 26.86 -5.34
N ASN A 21 -2.65 26.58 -6.04
CA ASN A 21 -1.71 27.62 -6.50
C ASN A 21 -2.16 28.27 -7.82
N ASP A 22 -2.86 27.52 -8.68
CA ASP A 22 -3.48 28.01 -9.93
C ASP A 22 -4.92 27.49 -10.14
N ASP A 23 -5.58 27.90 -11.22
CA ASP A 23 -6.96 27.49 -11.53
C ASP A 23 -7.09 26.08 -12.10
N LYS A 24 -5.98 25.38 -12.42
CA LYS A 24 -6.00 24.14 -13.20
C LYS A 24 -6.79 23.05 -12.51
N ALA A 25 -6.45 22.75 -11.24
CA ALA A 25 -7.13 21.74 -10.43
C ALA A 25 -8.61 22.07 -10.20
N VAL A 26 -8.92 23.34 -9.96
CA VAL A 26 -10.30 23.82 -9.76
C VAL A 26 -11.12 23.62 -11.04
N ARG A 27 -10.56 23.96 -12.21
CA ARG A 27 -11.23 23.77 -13.50
C ARG A 27 -11.46 22.29 -13.83
N TYR A 28 -10.48 21.42 -13.60
CA TYR A 28 -10.66 19.98 -13.84
C TYR A 28 -11.77 19.37 -12.98
N TYR A 29 -11.86 19.80 -11.72
CA TYR A 29 -12.81 19.24 -10.78
C TYR A 29 -14.21 19.84 -10.91
N PHE A 30 -14.32 21.17 -10.89
CA PHE A 30 -15.59 21.89 -10.83
C PHE A 30 -16.10 22.33 -12.22
N GLY A 31 -15.26 22.29 -13.25
CA GLY A 31 -15.59 22.81 -14.59
C GLY A 31 -15.60 24.33 -14.69
N VAL A 32 -15.29 25.05 -13.61
CA VAL A 32 -15.28 26.51 -13.51
C VAL A 32 -13.99 27.00 -12.85
N ASP A 33 -13.68 28.29 -13.00
CA ASP A 33 -12.55 28.91 -12.29
C ASP A 33 -12.89 29.30 -10.84
N ARG A 34 -11.88 29.71 -10.06
CA ARG A 34 -12.07 30.09 -8.65
C ARG A 34 -13.03 31.24 -8.47
N LYS A 35 -12.99 32.22 -9.37
CA LYS A 35 -13.81 33.42 -9.29
C LYS A 35 -15.28 33.06 -9.44
N THR A 36 -15.60 32.28 -10.46
CA THR A 36 -16.95 31.77 -10.73
C THR A 36 -17.44 30.89 -9.57
N LEU A 37 -16.59 29.99 -9.07
CA LEU A 37 -16.93 29.14 -7.92
C LEU A 37 -17.26 29.96 -6.66
N LEU A 38 -16.50 31.03 -6.40
CA LEU A 38 -16.74 31.93 -5.28
C LEU A 38 -18.00 32.77 -5.49
N GLU A 39 -18.29 33.21 -6.71
CA GLU A 39 -19.53 33.92 -7.05
C GLU A 39 -20.76 33.02 -6.81
N GLU A 40 -20.73 31.77 -7.28
CA GLU A 40 -21.78 30.78 -7.03
C GLU A 40 -21.98 30.51 -5.53
N TYR A 41 -20.89 30.41 -4.76
CA TYR A 41 -20.96 30.24 -3.31
C TYR A 41 -21.55 31.48 -2.61
N ARG A 42 -21.17 32.69 -3.04
CA ARG A 42 -21.72 33.95 -2.51
C ARG A 42 -23.22 34.08 -2.78
N ASP A 43 -23.67 33.69 -3.96
CA ASP A 43 -25.09 33.71 -4.33
C ASP A 43 -25.89 32.70 -3.49
N THR A 44 -25.30 31.53 -3.22
CA THR A 44 -25.84 30.53 -2.29
C THR A 44 -26.01 31.13 -0.88
N LEU A 45 -24.95 31.72 -0.31
CA LEU A 45 -25.01 32.40 0.99
C LEU A 45 -26.06 33.52 1.02
N SER A 46 -26.19 34.28 -0.07
CA SER A 46 -27.06 35.46 -0.13
C SER A 46 -28.54 35.12 -0.31
N SER A 47 -28.85 34.05 -1.03
CA SER A 47 -30.22 33.62 -1.29
C SER A 47 -30.93 33.01 -0.07
N GLY A 48 -30.22 32.79 1.05
CA GLY A 48 -30.77 32.11 2.22
C GLY A 48 -31.11 30.64 1.97
N LYS A 49 -30.97 30.17 0.72
CA LYS A 49 -30.68 28.79 0.40
C LYS A 49 -29.25 28.54 0.84
N GLU A 50 -29.03 28.45 2.15
CA GLU A 50 -27.97 27.56 2.60
C GLU A 50 -28.17 26.29 1.79
N LYS A 51 -27.19 25.95 0.95
CA LYS A 51 -27.01 24.54 0.71
C LYS A 51 -26.49 24.04 2.07
N ASP A 52 -27.26 23.53 3.05
CA ASP A 52 -28.24 22.46 2.90
C ASP A 52 -28.32 22.03 1.45
N ALA A 53 -27.22 21.45 0.92
CA ALA A 53 -27.40 20.42 -0.09
C ALA A 53 -28.51 19.61 0.54
N PRO A 54 -29.74 19.66 -0.01
CA PRO A 54 -30.94 19.41 0.77
C PRO A 54 -30.58 18.18 1.54
N ILE A 55 -30.66 18.26 2.88
CA ILE A 55 -30.67 17.03 3.64
C ILE A 55 -31.78 16.29 2.95
N SER A 56 -31.42 15.39 2.04
CA SER A 56 -32.40 14.98 1.06
C SER A 56 -33.45 14.30 1.90
N GLY A 57 -34.71 14.24 1.47
CA GLY A 57 -35.66 13.40 2.21
C GLY A 57 -35.06 12.00 2.51
N ALA A 58 -34.11 11.54 1.68
CA ALA A 58 -33.27 10.38 1.94
C ALA A 58 -32.26 10.51 3.12
N PHE A 59 -31.49 11.60 3.26
CA PHE A 59 -30.57 11.74 4.41
C PHE A 59 -31.34 11.94 5.72
N GLU A 60 -32.41 12.74 5.74
CA GLU A 60 -33.24 12.90 6.95
C GLU A 60 -33.83 11.55 7.36
N ALA A 61 -34.42 10.81 6.40
CA ALA A 61 -34.93 9.47 6.65
C ALA A 61 -33.84 8.48 7.10
N GLN A 62 -32.61 8.61 6.60
CA GLN A 62 -31.48 7.77 7.01
C GLN A 62 -31.04 8.06 8.45
N VAL A 63 -30.97 9.34 8.83
CA VAL A 63 -30.71 9.74 10.22
C VAL A 63 -31.84 9.28 11.15
N GLU A 64 -33.10 9.49 10.77
CA GLU A 64 -34.26 9.00 11.54
C GLU A 64 -34.23 7.48 11.72
N LYS A 65 -33.88 6.73 10.67
CA LYS A 65 -33.69 5.28 10.76
C LYS A 65 -32.63 4.91 11.80
N ILE A 66 -31.48 5.57 11.79
CA ILE A 66 -30.40 5.32 12.77
C ILE A 66 -30.89 5.62 14.20
N LEU A 67 -31.59 6.73 14.40
CA LEU A 67 -32.13 7.14 15.70
C LEU A 67 -33.23 6.20 16.20
N SER A 68 -34.01 5.61 15.30
CA SER A 68 -35.09 4.66 15.65
C SER A 68 -34.58 3.33 16.19
N LEU A 69 -33.32 2.97 15.92
CA LEU A 69 -32.72 1.75 16.44
C LEU A 69 -32.47 1.92 17.94
N LEU A 70 -32.88 0.97 18.76
CA LEU A 70 -32.52 0.94 20.18
C LEU A 70 -31.09 0.39 20.34
N LEU A 71 -30.33 0.96 21.29
CA LEU A 71 -28.99 0.48 21.64
C LEU A 71 -29.20 -0.85 22.37
N LYS A 72 -28.86 -1.95 21.69
CA LYS A 72 -29.05 -3.31 22.20
C LYS A 72 -27.73 -3.97 22.56
N SER A 73 -26.66 -3.60 21.87
CA SER A 73 -25.33 -4.12 22.14
C SER A 73 -24.66 -3.35 23.26
N ASP A 74 -23.94 -4.07 24.13
CA ASP A 74 -23.08 -3.44 25.14
C ASP A 74 -22.05 -2.51 24.46
N ALA A 75 -21.50 -1.52 25.17
CA ALA A 75 -20.39 -0.71 24.66
C ALA A 75 -19.04 -1.41 24.88
N GLU A 76 -18.13 -1.34 23.91
CA GLU A 76 -16.73 -1.74 24.17
C GLU A 76 -16.09 -0.74 25.14
N LYS A 77 -15.14 -1.19 25.97
CA LYS A 77 -14.41 -0.33 26.92
C LYS A 77 -13.34 0.51 26.19
N VAL A 78 -13.79 1.38 25.31
CA VAL A 78 -12.99 2.33 24.53
C VAL A 78 -13.63 3.72 24.59
N VAL A 79 -12.84 4.77 24.36
CA VAL A 79 -13.35 6.15 24.28
C VAL A 79 -14.40 6.24 23.16
N PHE A 80 -15.56 6.82 23.45
CA PHE A 80 -16.74 6.87 22.56
C PHE A 80 -17.35 5.48 22.24
N GLY A 81 -17.24 4.54 23.17
CA GLY A 81 -17.69 3.16 22.99
C GLY A 81 -19.20 3.02 22.71
N LYS A 82 -20.05 3.88 23.28
CA LYS A 82 -21.50 3.85 23.03
C LYS A 82 -21.82 4.37 21.63
N PHE A 83 -21.13 5.42 21.18
CA PHE A 83 -21.22 5.87 19.78
C PHE A 83 -20.85 4.74 18.82
N TYR A 84 -19.76 3.98 19.07
CA TYR A 84 -19.39 2.87 18.18
C TYR A 84 -20.39 1.70 18.22
N ALA A 85 -20.95 1.40 19.39
CA ALA A 85 -21.97 0.36 19.54
C ALA A 85 -23.24 0.68 18.72
N ARG A 86 -23.61 1.96 18.57
CA ARG A 86 -24.72 2.39 17.69
C ARG A 86 -24.51 1.97 16.24
N TRP A 87 -23.31 2.17 15.70
CA TRP A 87 -22.98 1.78 14.33
C TRP A 87 -22.92 0.26 14.15
N TYR A 88 -22.53 -0.47 15.19
CA TYR A 88 -22.62 -1.93 15.22
C TYR A 88 -24.07 -2.43 15.19
N ASP A 89 -24.95 -1.82 15.96
CA ASP A 89 -26.39 -2.14 15.93
C ASP A 89 -27.01 -1.80 14.56
N LEU A 90 -26.57 -0.72 13.91
CA LEU A 90 -26.97 -0.41 12.53
C LEU A 90 -26.50 -1.49 11.55
N LEU A 91 -25.24 -1.92 11.61
CA LEU A 91 -24.73 -3.00 10.76
C LEU A 91 -25.56 -4.28 10.94
N LYS A 92 -25.81 -4.67 12.20
CA LYS A 92 -26.63 -5.84 12.53
C LYS A 92 -28.03 -5.72 11.93
N HIS A 93 -28.68 -4.58 12.10
CA HIS A 93 -30.00 -4.34 11.53
C HIS A 93 -29.99 -4.40 10.00
N VAL A 94 -29.02 -3.76 9.34
CA VAL A 94 -28.88 -3.78 7.87
C VAL A 94 -28.65 -5.20 7.38
N PHE A 95 -27.78 -5.95 8.04
CA PHE A 95 -27.47 -7.34 7.69
C PHE A 95 -28.71 -8.24 7.87
N GLU A 96 -29.34 -8.23 9.04
CA GLU A 96 -30.47 -9.12 9.37
C GLU A 96 -31.77 -8.78 8.60
N SER A 97 -31.91 -7.55 8.11
CA SER A 97 -33.10 -7.11 7.36
C SER A 97 -33.01 -7.38 5.85
N ASP A 98 -31.84 -7.76 5.34
CA ASP A 98 -31.66 -8.12 3.93
C ASP A 98 -32.39 -9.45 3.62
N LEU A 99 -33.03 -9.54 2.46
CA LEU A 99 -33.75 -10.74 2.01
C LEU A 99 -32.85 -11.98 1.97
N LYS A 100 -31.55 -11.81 1.71
CA LYS A 100 -30.54 -12.88 1.69
C LYS A 100 -30.26 -13.46 3.08
N TYR A 101 -30.59 -12.76 4.17
CA TYR A 101 -30.24 -13.17 5.53
C TYR A 101 -30.74 -14.58 5.87
N LYS A 102 -31.99 -14.86 5.50
CA LYS A 102 -32.63 -16.15 5.77
C LYS A 102 -31.88 -17.31 5.11
N ASP A 103 -31.44 -17.11 3.88
CA ASP A 103 -30.70 -18.13 3.13
C ASP A 103 -29.27 -18.28 3.68
N MET A 104 -28.64 -17.16 4.08
CA MET A 104 -27.30 -17.17 4.66
C MET A 104 -27.24 -17.77 6.07
N CYS A 105 -28.35 -17.83 6.82
CA CYS A 105 -28.40 -18.46 8.14
C CYS A 105 -28.00 -19.95 8.11
N GLU A 106 -28.11 -20.64 6.97
CA GLU A 106 -27.64 -22.03 6.85
C GLU A 106 -26.11 -22.16 6.80
N TRP A 107 -25.43 -21.07 6.44
CA TRP A 107 -24.01 -20.98 6.15
C TRP A 107 -23.21 -20.26 7.24
N ILE A 108 -23.86 -19.66 8.23
CA ILE A 108 -23.20 -18.97 9.34
C ILE A 108 -23.54 -19.60 10.69
N ASP A 109 -22.65 -19.42 11.65
CA ASP A 109 -22.94 -19.61 13.06
C ASP A 109 -23.56 -18.31 13.61
N VAL A 110 -24.89 -18.24 13.61
CA VAL A 110 -25.68 -17.01 13.90
C VAL A 110 -25.33 -16.40 15.27
N GLU A 111 -24.91 -17.21 16.24
CA GLU A 111 -24.59 -16.74 17.59
C GLU A 111 -23.25 -15.98 17.66
N VAL A 112 -22.27 -16.34 16.83
CA VAL A 112 -20.89 -15.82 16.94
C VAL A 112 -20.42 -15.02 15.73
N PHE A 113 -21.08 -15.18 14.57
CA PHE A 113 -20.67 -14.55 13.31
C PHE A 113 -20.64 -13.02 13.39
N LEU A 114 -21.76 -12.37 13.72
CA LEU A 114 -21.80 -10.91 13.82
C LEU A 114 -20.98 -10.36 15.00
N PRO A 115 -20.97 -11.00 16.19
CA PRO A 115 -20.07 -10.58 17.27
C PRO A 115 -18.59 -10.55 16.87
N ALA A 116 -18.13 -11.46 16.01
CA ALA A 116 -16.74 -11.51 15.58
C ALA A 116 -16.29 -10.28 14.75
N ILE A 117 -17.23 -9.56 14.14
CA ILE A 117 -16.95 -8.40 13.26
C ILE A 117 -16.87 -7.10 14.07
N ARG A 118 -17.40 -7.10 15.29
CA ARG A 118 -17.61 -5.91 16.12
C ARG A 118 -16.36 -5.06 16.29
N SER A 119 -15.24 -5.68 16.67
CA SER A 119 -14.01 -4.94 16.94
C SER A 119 -13.39 -4.34 15.67
N HIS A 120 -13.54 -4.99 14.51
CA HIS A 120 -13.15 -4.39 13.23
C HIS A 120 -14.02 -3.16 12.93
N LEU A 121 -15.34 -3.27 13.12
CA LEU A 121 -16.25 -2.16 12.89
C LEU A 121 -15.97 -0.96 13.82
N THR A 122 -15.68 -1.21 15.09
CA THR A 122 -15.26 -0.14 16.02
C THR A 122 -14.04 0.60 15.49
N LEU A 123 -12.99 -0.12 15.07
CA LEU A 123 -11.77 0.51 14.53
C LEU A 123 -12.05 1.31 13.26
N LEU A 124 -12.90 0.77 12.38
CA LEU A 124 -13.32 1.40 11.14
C LEU A 124 -14.06 2.73 11.39
N VAL A 125 -15.12 2.69 12.20
CA VAL A 125 -15.91 3.88 12.57
C VAL A 125 -15.03 4.89 13.32
N LYS A 126 -14.19 4.42 14.25
CA LYS A 126 -13.24 5.26 14.97
C LYS A 126 -12.30 6.01 14.02
N SER A 127 -11.74 5.33 13.03
CA SER A 127 -10.79 5.92 12.08
C SER A 127 -11.38 7.11 11.30
N LEU A 128 -12.69 7.08 11.05
CA LEU A 128 -13.43 8.13 10.35
C LEU A 128 -13.91 9.24 11.29
N ALA A 129 -14.44 8.89 12.47
CA ALA A 129 -15.21 9.80 13.31
C ALA A 129 -14.46 10.45 14.47
N GLU A 130 -13.34 9.89 14.95
CA GLU A 130 -12.70 10.30 16.21
C GLU A 130 -12.37 11.81 16.25
N LYS A 131 -11.84 12.37 15.14
CA LYS A 131 -11.51 13.80 15.08
C LYS A 131 -12.75 14.69 15.20
N SER A 132 -13.86 14.30 14.57
CA SER A 132 -15.12 15.04 14.60
C SER A 132 -15.83 14.92 15.95
N LEU A 133 -15.75 13.75 16.60
CA LEU A 133 -16.23 13.56 17.97
C LEU A 133 -15.49 14.49 18.95
N VAL A 134 -14.16 14.51 18.88
CA VAL A 134 -13.32 15.38 19.72
C VAL A 134 -13.58 16.86 19.43
N HIS A 135 -13.70 17.23 18.15
CA HIS A 135 -14.04 18.61 17.78
C HIS A 135 -15.42 19.02 18.31
N HIS A 136 -16.45 18.16 18.18
CA HIS A 136 -17.79 18.47 18.67
C HIS A 136 -17.82 18.63 20.19
N LEU A 137 -17.16 17.73 20.92
CA LEU A 137 -17.00 17.84 22.37
C LEU A 137 -16.36 19.18 22.76
N ASN A 138 -15.25 19.55 22.12
CA ASN A 138 -14.57 20.81 22.41
C ASN A 138 -15.40 22.05 22.05
N SER A 139 -16.18 22.02 20.96
CA SER A 139 -17.11 23.11 20.62
C SER A 139 -18.13 23.30 21.75
N ARG A 140 -18.71 22.21 22.26
CA ARG A 140 -19.69 22.25 23.36
C ARG A 140 -19.07 22.79 24.66
N LEU A 141 -17.85 22.37 24.98
CA LEU A 141 -17.09 22.88 26.13
C LEU A 141 -16.80 24.39 25.99
N ALA A 142 -16.43 24.85 24.79
CA ALA A 142 -16.21 26.27 24.51
C ALA A 142 -17.48 27.11 24.67
N ASP A 143 -18.65 26.54 24.36
CA ASP A 143 -19.96 27.14 24.56
C ASP A 143 -20.44 27.10 26.02
N GLY A 144 -19.62 26.56 26.94
CA GLY A 144 -19.86 26.53 28.38
C GLY A 144 -20.64 25.31 28.88
N ALA A 145 -20.75 24.24 28.09
CA ALA A 145 -21.34 22.98 28.56
C ALA A 145 -20.41 22.30 29.59
N ASP A 146 -20.98 21.78 30.68
CA ASP A 146 -20.25 20.98 31.68
C ASP A 146 -20.35 19.49 31.30
N LEU A 147 -19.45 19.04 30.44
CA LEU A 147 -19.45 17.70 29.86
C LEU A 147 -18.09 17.00 30.05
N ASP A 148 -18.12 15.75 30.47
CA ASP A 148 -16.96 14.85 30.37
C ASP A 148 -17.16 13.84 29.21
N LEU A 149 -16.16 12.97 28.99
CA LEU A 149 -16.21 11.97 27.92
C LEU A 149 -17.40 11.02 28.06
N ASP A 150 -17.69 10.57 29.28
CA ASP A 150 -18.73 9.55 29.53
C ASP A 150 -20.14 10.13 29.37
N THR A 151 -20.34 11.37 29.82
CA THR A 151 -21.60 12.12 29.66
C THR A 151 -21.82 12.43 28.19
N PHE A 152 -20.80 12.91 27.48
CA PHE A 152 -20.90 13.17 26.05
C PHE A 152 -21.17 11.90 25.22
N ASP A 153 -20.49 10.78 25.51
CA ASP A 153 -20.76 9.50 24.85
C ASP A 153 -22.18 8.98 25.16
N GLN A 154 -22.71 9.30 26.36
CA GLN A 154 -24.10 9.01 26.70
C GLN A 154 -25.10 9.89 25.93
N GLU A 155 -24.80 11.18 25.72
CA GLU A 155 -25.62 12.07 24.89
C GLU A 155 -25.65 11.61 23.43
N LEU A 156 -24.49 11.21 22.89
CA LEU A 156 -24.36 10.63 21.55
C LEU A 156 -25.06 9.27 21.42
N ALA A 157 -25.29 8.57 22.52
CA ALA A 157 -26.13 7.38 22.54
C ALA A 157 -27.63 7.71 22.48
N GLY A 158 -28.04 8.96 22.71
CA GLY A 158 -29.42 9.41 22.73
C GLY A 158 -29.71 10.52 21.73
N GLU A 159 -30.38 11.58 22.19
CA GLU A 159 -30.82 12.71 21.34
C GLU A 159 -29.68 13.52 20.73
N GLY A 160 -28.49 13.50 21.33
CA GLY A 160 -27.31 14.23 20.85
C GLY A 160 -26.77 13.71 19.51
N LEU A 161 -27.09 12.47 19.14
CA LEU A 161 -26.63 11.88 17.88
C LEU A 161 -27.14 12.65 16.66
N ALA A 162 -28.42 13.05 16.65
CA ALA A 162 -29.03 13.75 15.52
C ALA A 162 -28.30 15.06 15.22
N HIS A 163 -28.02 15.83 16.27
CA HIS A 163 -27.31 17.10 16.17
C HIS A 163 -25.86 16.91 15.72
N PHE A 164 -25.17 15.88 16.23
CA PHE A 164 -23.83 15.53 15.77
C PHE A 164 -23.83 15.18 14.27
N LEU A 165 -24.71 14.29 13.82
CA LEU A 165 -24.76 13.85 12.42
C LEU A 165 -25.11 15.01 11.46
N ALA A 166 -26.01 15.91 11.87
CA ALA A 166 -26.33 17.12 11.12
C ALA A 166 -25.15 18.11 11.06
N SER A 167 -24.33 18.17 12.10
CA SER A 167 -23.14 19.04 12.15
C SER A 167 -21.99 18.55 11.26
N TYR A 168 -21.93 17.26 10.93
CA TYR A 168 -20.89 16.66 10.09
C TYR A 168 -21.50 15.83 8.95
N PRO A 169 -22.23 16.46 8.00
CA PRO A 169 -23.02 15.73 7.01
C PRO A 169 -22.19 14.84 6.09
N VAL A 170 -20.94 15.23 5.77
CA VAL A 170 -20.05 14.40 4.95
C VAL A 170 -19.57 13.18 5.72
N LEU A 171 -19.26 13.31 7.02
CA LEU A 171 -18.93 12.17 7.88
C LEU A 171 -20.12 11.23 8.02
N THR A 172 -21.32 11.76 8.23
CA THR A 172 -22.55 10.95 8.32
C THR A 172 -22.74 10.10 7.08
N ARG A 173 -22.64 10.71 5.89
CA ARG A 173 -22.68 9.98 4.61
C ARG A 173 -21.62 8.88 4.56
N LEU A 174 -20.35 9.20 4.87
CA LEU A 174 -19.25 8.23 4.86
C LEU A 174 -19.48 7.05 5.82
N LEU A 175 -19.99 7.31 7.02
CA LEU A 175 -20.26 6.28 8.01
C LEU A 175 -21.39 5.36 7.54
N VAL A 176 -22.49 5.90 7.02
CA VAL A 176 -23.60 5.06 6.58
C VAL A 176 -23.23 4.25 5.34
N GLU A 177 -22.64 4.88 4.33
CA GLU A 177 -22.11 4.18 3.15
C GLU A 177 -21.17 3.05 3.58
N ARG A 178 -20.31 3.29 4.57
CA ARG A 178 -19.38 2.26 5.07
C ARG A 178 -20.08 1.08 5.75
N ILE A 179 -21.16 1.31 6.51
CA ILE A 179 -21.95 0.22 7.10
C ILE A 179 -22.64 -0.60 6.02
N GLU A 180 -23.24 0.06 5.03
CA GLU A 180 -23.92 -0.60 3.91
C GLU A 180 -22.94 -1.42 3.08
N ASP A 181 -21.78 -0.84 2.73
CA ASP A 181 -20.68 -1.51 2.01
C ASP A 181 -20.14 -2.70 2.80
N THR A 182 -19.95 -2.57 4.12
CA THR A 182 -19.50 -3.68 4.97
C THR A 182 -20.51 -4.83 4.97
N SER A 183 -21.81 -4.54 5.09
CA SER A 183 -22.87 -5.55 5.02
C SER A 183 -22.89 -6.24 3.65
N ALA A 184 -22.82 -5.46 2.56
CA ALA A 184 -22.77 -5.98 1.20
C ALA A 184 -21.56 -6.89 0.99
N TYR A 185 -20.40 -6.53 1.55
CA TYR A 185 -19.19 -7.32 1.44
C TYR A 185 -19.26 -8.64 2.22
N LEU A 186 -19.84 -8.64 3.42
CA LEU A 186 -20.12 -9.87 4.16
C LEU A 186 -21.01 -10.81 3.35
N TYR A 187 -22.06 -10.29 2.73
CA TYR A 187 -22.91 -11.08 1.84
C TYR A 187 -22.14 -11.62 0.64
N LYS A 188 -21.29 -10.83 0.00
CA LYS A 188 -20.43 -11.28 -1.11
C LYS A 188 -19.58 -12.48 -0.68
N ILE A 189 -18.88 -12.38 0.46
CA ILE A 189 -18.02 -13.46 0.98
C ILE A 189 -18.85 -14.72 1.24
N LEU A 190 -20.01 -14.59 1.89
CA LEU A 190 -20.87 -15.73 2.22
C LEU A 190 -21.47 -16.39 0.98
N THR A 191 -21.86 -15.60 -0.02
CA THR A 191 -22.36 -16.10 -1.31
C THR A 191 -21.26 -16.88 -2.04
N CYS A 192 -20.06 -16.32 -2.20
CA CYS A 192 -18.92 -17.04 -2.78
C CYS A 192 -18.65 -18.33 -2.01
N PHE A 193 -18.59 -18.28 -0.67
CA PHE A 193 -18.33 -19.46 0.16
C PHE A 193 -19.37 -20.56 -0.05
N ALA A 194 -20.66 -20.19 -0.12
CA ALA A 194 -21.76 -21.13 -0.34
C ALA A 194 -21.68 -21.79 -1.73
N GLU A 195 -21.39 -20.99 -2.77
CA GLU A 195 -21.28 -21.45 -4.16
C GLU A 195 -20.07 -22.38 -4.34
N ASP A 196 -18.93 -22.05 -3.72
CA ASP A 196 -17.68 -22.79 -3.87
C ASP A 196 -17.56 -23.98 -2.91
N PHE A 197 -18.49 -24.15 -1.96
CA PHE A 197 -18.32 -25.03 -0.81
C PHE A 197 -17.88 -26.46 -1.17
N GLN A 198 -18.37 -27.03 -2.28
CA GLN A 198 -17.95 -28.38 -2.69
C GLN A 198 -16.47 -28.44 -3.10
N GLN A 199 -15.98 -27.42 -3.80
CA GLN A 199 -14.57 -27.31 -4.19
C GLN A 199 -13.69 -26.98 -2.98
N LEU A 200 -14.17 -26.12 -2.06
CA LEU A 200 -13.46 -25.82 -0.82
C LEU A 200 -13.37 -27.04 0.09
N LYS A 201 -14.46 -27.81 0.22
CA LYS A 201 -14.51 -29.04 1.00
C LYS A 201 -13.53 -30.08 0.49
N SER A 202 -13.43 -30.27 -0.83
CA SER A 202 -12.49 -31.23 -1.42
C SER A 202 -11.03 -30.77 -1.30
N THR A 203 -10.76 -29.48 -1.50
CA THR A 203 -9.40 -28.93 -1.53
C THR A 203 -8.81 -28.76 -0.13
N PHE A 204 -9.58 -28.23 0.82
CA PHE A 204 -9.12 -27.92 2.18
C PHE A 204 -9.58 -28.93 3.23
N ALA A 205 -10.23 -30.03 2.80
CA ALA A 205 -10.77 -31.06 3.69
C ALA A 205 -11.73 -30.51 4.78
N LEU A 206 -12.57 -29.54 4.43
CA LEU A 206 -13.47 -28.89 5.38
C LEU A 206 -14.48 -29.88 5.98
N SER A 207 -14.50 -29.96 7.31
CA SER A 207 -15.44 -30.80 8.08
C SER A 207 -16.74 -30.10 8.45
N ASP A 208 -16.75 -28.77 8.36
CA ASP A 208 -17.89 -27.91 8.70
C ASP A 208 -18.21 -27.01 7.49
N ARG A 209 -19.46 -26.57 7.39
CA ARG A 209 -19.95 -25.62 6.39
C ARG A 209 -20.36 -24.27 6.99
N ARG A 210 -20.37 -24.14 8.32
CA ARG A 210 -20.78 -22.91 8.99
C ARG A 210 -19.59 -21.99 9.23
N VAL A 211 -19.66 -20.80 8.65
CA VAL A 211 -18.73 -19.71 8.89
C VAL A 211 -18.98 -19.16 10.30
N ARG A 212 -17.96 -19.24 11.15
CA ARG A 212 -18.02 -18.79 12.54
C ARG A 212 -17.56 -17.35 12.72
N ALA A 213 -16.62 -16.91 11.89
CA ALA A 213 -16.07 -15.57 11.96
C ALA A 213 -15.48 -15.15 10.61
N ILE A 214 -15.55 -13.86 10.33
CA ILE A 214 -14.81 -13.22 9.25
C ILE A 214 -13.98 -12.10 9.87
N SER A 215 -12.66 -12.22 9.76
CA SER A 215 -11.72 -11.15 10.15
C SER A 215 -11.43 -10.29 8.93
N LEU A 216 -12.08 -9.12 8.86
CA LEU A 216 -11.93 -8.14 7.80
C LEU A 216 -10.69 -7.25 7.99
N GLY A 217 -10.25 -6.58 6.92
CA GLY A 217 -9.19 -5.57 6.99
C GLY A 217 -7.78 -6.14 7.11
N LEU A 218 -7.50 -7.28 6.48
CA LEU A 218 -6.14 -7.84 6.42
C LEU A 218 -5.30 -7.25 5.28
N GLY A 219 -5.77 -6.18 4.65
CA GLY A 219 -5.10 -5.42 3.58
C GLY A 219 -5.82 -4.11 3.31
N ASP A 220 -5.35 -3.37 2.31
CA ASP A 220 -5.96 -2.11 1.88
C ASP A 220 -7.40 -2.31 1.39
N ALA A 221 -8.28 -1.37 1.74
CA ALA A 221 -9.67 -1.38 1.30
C ALA A 221 -9.82 -0.76 -0.09
N HIS A 222 -10.37 -1.52 -1.04
CA HIS A 222 -10.57 -1.10 -2.43
C HIS A 222 -12.06 -1.15 -2.83
N ALA A 223 -12.42 -0.52 -3.94
CA ALA A 223 -13.77 -0.55 -4.52
C ALA A 223 -14.85 -0.02 -3.56
N ASN A 224 -15.59 -0.91 -2.90
CA ASN A 224 -16.62 -0.60 -1.91
C ASN A 224 -16.24 -1.18 -0.54
N GLY A 225 -15.01 -0.91 -0.09
CA GLY A 225 -14.51 -1.39 1.20
C GLY A 225 -14.06 -2.86 1.22
N GLU A 226 -13.88 -3.48 0.05
CA GLU A 226 -13.45 -4.87 -0.04
C GLU A 226 -11.97 -5.00 0.34
N THR A 227 -11.63 -6.00 1.16
CA THR A 227 -10.29 -6.22 1.70
C THR A 227 -9.95 -7.71 1.66
N VAL A 228 -8.68 -8.08 1.68
CA VAL A 228 -8.34 -9.47 2.03
C VAL A 228 -8.90 -9.77 3.43
N CYS A 229 -9.53 -10.93 3.61
CA CYS A 229 -10.11 -11.32 4.89
C CYS A 229 -9.82 -12.78 5.25
N CYS A 230 -9.92 -13.12 6.53
CA CYS A 230 -9.79 -14.49 7.01
C CYS A 230 -11.16 -15.02 7.44
N VAL A 231 -11.59 -16.11 6.80
CA VAL A 231 -12.85 -16.79 7.04
C VAL A 231 -12.60 -18.05 7.86
N ARG A 232 -13.22 -18.14 9.04
CA ARG A 232 -13.08 -19.29 9.95
C ARG A 232 -14.27 -20.22 9.82
N VAL A 233 -14.00 -21.49 9.51
CA VAL A 233 -15.00 -22.56 9.33
C VAL A 233 -14.59 -23.78 10.14
N GLY A 234 -15.35 -24.11 11.19
CA GLY A 234 -14.91 -25.11 12.16
C GLY A 234 -13.54 -24.76 12.76
N SER A 235 -12.54 -25.64 12.56
CA SER A 235 -11.14 -25.42 12.95
C SER A 235 -10.25 -24.84 11.83
N HIS A 236 -10.79 -24.64 10.62
CA HIS A 236 -10.03 -24.16 9.48
C HIS A 236 -10.10 -22.63 9.38
N GLU A 237 -9.01 -22.04 8.91
CA GLU A 237 -8.92 -20.62 8.57
C GLU A 237 -8.48 -20.50 7.11
N LEU A 238 -9.32 -19.86 6.31
CA LEU A 238 -9.08 -19.61 4.89
C LEU A 238 -8.90 -18.11 4.67
N ILE A 239 -7.97 -17.74 3.79
CA ILE A 239 -7.82 -16.37 3.31
C ILE A 239 -8.69 -16.22 2.06
N PHE A 240 -9.62 -15.27 2.11
CA PHE A 240 -10.41 -14.86 0.96
C PHE A 240 -9.81 -13.57 0.39
N LYS A 241 -9.49 -13.61 -0.90
CA LYS A 241 -9.13 -12.43 -1.69
C LYS A 241 -10.30 -12.13 -2.64
N PRO A 242 -10.86 -10.90 -2.66
CA PRO A 242 -11.92 -10.51 -3.59
C PRO A 242 -11.38 -10.22 -5.01
N ARG A 243 -10.45 -11.05 -5.46
CA ARG A 243 -9.82 -11.05 -6.77
C ARG A 243 -9.29 -12.45 -7.07
N ASN A 244 -9.16 -12.79 -8.34
CA ASN A 244 -8.37 -13.96 -8.71
C ASN A 244 -6.91 -13.81 -8.28
N ASN A 245 -6.19 -14.93 -8.23
CA ASN A 245 -4.79 -15.01 -7.78
C ASN A 245 -3.96 -15.83 -8.79
N ARG A 246 -4.21 -15.61 -10.09
CA ARG A 246 -3.62 -16.37 -11.21
C ARG A 246 -2.10 -16.19 -11.28
N GLU A 247 -1.60 -15.05 -10.83
CA GLU A 247 -0.18 -14.74 -10.67
C GLU A 247 0.51 -15.69 -9.69
N ALA A 248 -0.15 -16.11 -8.61
CA ALA A 248 0.40 -17.08 -7.66
C ALA A 248 0.41 -18.51 -8.23
N LEU A 249 -0.62 -18.87 -9.02
CA LEU A 249 -0.64 -20.14 -9.76
C LEU A 249 0.51 -20.19 -10.78
N PHE A 250 0.71 -19.12 -11.55
CA PHE A 250 1.84 -19.00 -12.46
C PHE A 250 3.18 -19.11 -11.72
N TYR A 251 3.35 -18.37 -10.62
CA TYR A 251 4.59 -18.37 -9.86
C TYR A 251 4.91 -19.76 -9.29
N SER A 252 3.91 -20.46 -8.76
CA SER A 252 4.07 -21.84 -8.26
C SER A 252 4.43 -22.80 -9.39
N ALA A 253 3.79 -22.68 -10.56
CA ALA A 253 4.11 -23.48 -11.74
C ALA A 253 5.54 -23.22 -12.25
N LEU A 254 6.00 -21.97 -12.21
CA LEU A 254 7.36 -21.60 -12.59
C LEU A 254 8.41 -22.19 -11.63
N LEU A 255 8.19 -22.08 -10.31
CA LEU A 255 9.10 -22.69 -9.33
C LEU A 255 9.13 -24.21 -9.48
N GLU A 256 7.99 -24.85 -9.72
CA GLU A 256 7.91 -26.30 -9.96
C GLU A 256 8.61 -26.72 -11.26
N GLN A 257 8.47 -25.95 -12.33
CA GLN A 257 9.19 -26.18 -13.58
C GLN A 257 10.70 -26.07 -13.37
N LEU A 258 11.18 -25.00 -12.72
CA LEU A 258 12.60 -24.83 -12.38
C LEU A 258 13.09 -25.97 -11.48
N ARG A 259 12.32 -26.39 -10.48
CA ARG A 259 12.66 -27.53 -9.61
C ARG A 259 12.83 -28.82 -10.41
N THR A 260 11.88 -29.13 -11.30
CA THR A 260 11.88 -30.35 -12.10
C THR A 260 13.03 -30.37 -13.09
N GLU A 261 13.30 -29.26 -13.76
CA GLU A 261 14.35 -29.17 -14.78
C GLU A 261 15.78 -29.05 -14.20
N THR A 262 15.93 -28.59 -12.96
CA THR A 262 17.24 -28.43 -12.31
C THR A 262 17.56 -29.53 -11.30
N GLY A 263 16.53 -30.19 -10.76
CA GLY A 263 16.66 -31.08 -9.60
C GLY A 263 17.08 -30.35 -8.31
N ASN A 264 17.07 -29.01 -8.29
CA ASN A 264 17.61 -28.22 -7.19
C ASN A 264 16.54 -27.87 -6.14
N SER A 265 16.86 -28.11 -4.87
CA SER A 265 15.98 -27.84 -3.73
C SER A 265 15.72 -26.35 -3.46
N CYS A 266 16.48 -25.43 -4.08
CA CYS A 266 16.26 -23.99 -3.99
C CYS A 266 14.92 -23.53 -4.60
N PHE A 267 14.36 -24.33 -5.52
CA PHE A 267 13.03 -24.06 -6.11
C PHE A 267 11.92 -24.88 -5.45
N ALA A 268 12.26 -25.77 -4.51
CA ALA A 268 11.29 -26.56 -3.74
C ALA A 268 10.74 -25.74 -2.57
N VAL A 269 9.90 -24.76 -2.87
CA VAL A 269 9.22 -23.89 -1.90
C VAL A 269 7.79 -24.39 -1.70
N TYR A 270 7.29 -24.31 -0.46
CA TYR A 270 5.90 -24.64 -0.16
C TYR A 270 4.94 -23.78 -1.00
N ALA A 271 4.08 -24.42 -1.79
CA ALA A 271 3.03 -23.78 -2.57
C ALA A 271 1.69 -23.88 -1.83
N PRO A 272 1.07 -22.75 -1.43
CA PRO A 272 -0.21 -22.77 -0.74
C PRO A 272 -1.31 -23.45 -1.53
N LEU A 273 -2.13 -24.25 -0.85
CA LEU A 273 -3.40 -24.74 -1.39
C LEU A 273 -4.31 -23.55 -1.70
N MET A 274 -4.88 -23.55 -2.90
CA MET A 274 -5.80 -22.49 -3.31
C MET A 274 -6.87 -22.96 -4.29
N VAL A 275 -8.00 -22.27 -4.24
CA VAL A 275 -9.11 -22.33 -5.18
C VAL A 275 -9.25 -20.92 -5.75
N SER A 276 -8.66 -20.68 -6.93
CA SER A 276 -8.75 -19.39 -7.63
C SER A 276 -9.81 -19.47 -8.72
N LEU A 277 -10.82 -18.61 -8.63
CA LEU A 277 -11.87 -18.43 -9.62
C LEU A 277 -11.56 -17.15 -10.44
N ASP A 278 -12.51 -16.67 -11.22
CA ASP A 278 -12.30 -15.54 -12.12
C ASP A 278 -12.26 -14.17 -11.40
N ASP A 279 -13.03 -14.01 -10.33
CA ASP A 279 -13.20 -12.74 -9.60
C ASP A 279 -12.85 -12.82 -8.11
N HIS A 280 -12.53 -14.00 -7.58
CA HIS A 280 -12.10 -14.19 -6.19
C HIS A 280 -11.21 -15.43 -6.02
N CYS A 281 -10.60 -15.57 -4.84
CA CYS A 281 -9.73 -16.69 -4.52
C CYS A 281 -9.80 -17.04 -3.03
N TRP A 282 -9.81 -18.35 -2.76
CA TRP A 282 -9.65 -18.95 -1.43
C TRP A 282 -8.28 -19.57 -1.32
N ILE A 283 -7.54 -19.25 -0.26
CA ILE A 283 -6.18 -19.75 -0.02
C ILE A 283 -6.14 -20.29 1.41
N GLU A 284 -5.41 -21.37 1.66
CA GLU A 284 -5.15 -21.77 3.04
C GLU A 284 -4.38 -20.67 3.80
N LYS A 285 -4.61 -20.56 5.10
CA LYS A 285 -3.84 -19.63 5.93
C LYS A 285 -2.44 -20.20 6.20
N ILE A 286 -1.41 -19.48 5.76
CA ILE A 286 -0.02 -19.84 6.01
C ILE A 286 0.42 -19.29 7.38
N GLU A 287 1.01 -20.17 8.19
CA GLU A 287 1.55 -19.84 9.51
C GLU A 287 3.08 -19.76 9.48
N ASN A 288 3.65 -19.00 10.41
CA ASN A 288 5.10 -18.96 10.61
C ASN A 288 5.55 -20.22 11.37
N VAL A 289 5.78 -21.30 10.63
CA VAL A 289 6.22 -22.58 11.19
C VAL A 289 7.74 -22.56 11.42
N PRO A 290 8.24 -22.92 12.62
CA PRO A 290 9.67 -23.01 12.87
C PRO A 290 10.38 -24.05 11.98
N CYS A 291 11.65 -23.81 11.66
CA CYS A 291 12.55 -24.80 11.09
C CYS A 291 12.67 -26.02 12.00
N ALA A 292 12.69 -27.22 11.41
CA ALA A 292 12.76 -28.47 12.15
C ALA A 292 14.20 -28.82 12.55
N ALA A 293 15.18 -28.40 11.74
CA ALA A 293 16.60 -28.63 11.98
C ALA A 293 17.44 -27.39 11.64
N ASP A 294 18.64 -27.29 12.20
CA ASP A 294 19.56 -26.17 11.92
C ASP A 294 19.94 -26.11 10.43
N SER A 295 20.00 -27.26 9.76
CA SER A 295 20.24 -27.38 8.31
C SER A 295 19.15 -26.75 7.44
N ASP A 296 17.95 -26.53 7.98
CA ASP A 296 16.87 -25.84 7.27
C ASP A 296 17.17 -24.35 7.08
N LEU A 297 18.01 -23.75 7.93
CA LEU A 297 18.28 -22.31 7.90
C LEU A 297 19.09 -21.92 6.65
N PRO A 298 20.25 -22.53 6.33
CA PRO A 298 20.91 -22.27 5.05
C PRO A 298 20.00 -22.49 3.84
N LEU A 299 19.19 -23.56 3.86
CA LEU A 299 18.27 -23.88 2.78
C LEU A 299 17.16 -22.82 2.62
N PHE A 300 16.62 -22.31 3.72
CA PHE A 300 15.67 -21.19 3.70
C PHE A 300 16.25 -19.98 2.98
N PHE A 301 17.47 -19.57 3.33
CA PHE A 301 18.10 -18.39 2.74
C PHE A 301 18.52 -18.62 1.28
N GLN A 302 18.93 -19.84 0.91
CA GLN A 302 19.14 -20.21 -0.49
C GLN A 302 17.85 -20.11 -1.31
N ARG A 303 16.73 -20.64 -0.81
CA ARG A 303 15.42 -20.52 -1.44
C ARG A 303 14.96 -19.07 -1.54
N LEU A 304 15.21 -18.26 -0.50
CA LEU A 304 14.89 -16.83 -0.50
C LEU A 304 15.70 -16.10 -1.58
N GLY A 305 17.01 -16.32 -1.64
CA GLY A 305 17.87 -15.75 -2.68
C GLY A 305 17.42 -16.11 -4.08
N ALA A 306 17.13 -17.39 -4.33
CA ALA A 306 16.64 -17.87 -5.63
C ALA A 306 15.32 -17.20 -6.01
N GLN A 307 14.36 -17.11 -5.08
CA GLN A 307 13.09 -16.43 -5.32
C GLN A 307 13.25 -14.93 -5.60
N VAL A 308 14.17 -14.23 -4.92
CA VAL A 308 14.48 -12.81 -5.22
C VAL A 308 14.97 -12.65 -6.66
N ALA A 309 15.80 -13.57 -7.16
CA ALA A 309 16.23 -13.56 -8.56
C ALA A 309 15.07 -13.81 -9.53
N VAL A 310 14.17 -14.76 -9.24
CA VAL A 310 12.96 -15.01 -10.05
C VAL A 310 12.08 -13.77 -10.10
N ILE A 311 11.77 -13.18 -8.94
CA ILE A 311 10.89 -12.01 -8.83
C ILE A 311 11.50 -10.80 -9.57
N HIS A 312 12.81 -10.61 -9.45
CA HIS A 312 13.53 -9.58 -10.19
C HIS A 312 13.40 -9.76 -11.72
N ALA A 313 13.55 -10.99 -12.21
CA ALA A 313 13.43 -11.32 -13.62
C ALA A 313 12.00 -11.09 -14.17
N LEU A 314 11.00 -11.17 -13.30
CA LEU A 314 9.59 -10.96 -13.63
C LEU A 314 9.10 -9.52 -13.38
N ASN A 315 10.01 -8.55 -13.17
CA ASN A 315 9.66 -7.16 -12.82
C ASN A 315 8.71 -7.05 -11.60
N GLY A 316 8.90 -7.90 -10.60
CA GLY A 316 8.08 -7.87 -9.39
C GLY A 316 8.47 -6.75 -8.44
N ILE A 317 7.47 -6.09 -7.84
CA ILE A 317 7.63 -5.08 -6.79
C ILE A 317 6.73 -5.38 -5.59
N ASP A 318 6.83 -4.56 -4.54
CA ASP A 318 5.98 -4.61 -3.34
C ASP A 318 6.20 -5.85 -2.42
N PHE A 319 7.42 -6.40 -2.43
CA PHE A 319 7.81 -7.53 -1.56
C PHE A 319 8.31 -7.06 -0.19
N HIS A 320 7.40 -6.44 0.55
CA HIS A 320 7.60 -6.02 1.94
C HIS A 320 7.52 -7.19 2.92
N TYR A 321 7.98 -6.97 4.15
CA TYR A 321 8.06 -7.99 5.21
C TYR A 321 6.71 -8.66 5.53
N GLU A 322 5.60 -7.94 5.37
CA GLU A 322 4.25 -8.46 5.60
C GLU A 322 3.76 -9.40 4.49
N ASN A 323 4.38 -9.34 3.31
CA ASN A 323 4.04 -10.15 2.13
C ASN A 323 4.84 -11.46 2.05
N ILE A 324 5.61 -11.79 3.08
CA ILE A 324 6.46 -12.99 3.16
C ILE A 324 6.17 -13.72 4.49
N ILE A 325 5.98 -15.04 4.43
CA ILE A 325 5.87 -15.89 5.62
C ILE A 325 6.90 -17.00 5.55
N ALA A 326 7.74 -17.12 6.58
CA ALA A 326 8.65 -18.23 6.73
C ALA A 326 7.90 -19.46 7.28
N CYS A 327 7.78 -20.50 6.46
CA CYS A 327 7.16 -21.77 6.81
C CYS A 327 8.21 -22.89 6.73
N GLY A 328 8.83 -23.20 7.87
CA GLY A 328 9.99 -24.09 7.95
C GLY A 328 11.14 -23.53 7.10
N SER A 329 11.69 -24.35 6.20
CA SER A 329 12.69 -23.91 5.23
C SER A 329 12.11 -23.22 3.98
N SER A 330 10.81 -22.90 3.93
CA SER A 330 10.17 -22.26 2.77
C SER A 330 9.83 -20.79 3.05
N PRO A 331 10.43 -19.82 2.34
CA PRO A 331 9.94 -18.45 2.30
C PRO A 331 8.75 -18.38 1.35
N VAL A 332 7.53 -18.23 1.87
CA VAL A 332 6.29 -18.22 1.09
C VAL A 332 5.90 -16.78 0.78
N MET A 333 5.81 -16.43 -0.50
CA MET A 333 5.28 -15.14 -0.95
C MET A 333 3.76 -15.20 -0.94
N ILE A 334 3.10 -14.36 -0.14
CA ILE A 334 1.63 -14.43 0.05
C ILE A 334 0.88 -13.39 -0.78
N ASP A 335 1.57 -12.37 -1.29
CA ASP A 335 1.05 -11.45 -2.29
C ASP A 335 1.98 -11.32 -3.49
N LEU A 336 1.43 -11.54 -4.68
CA LEU A 336 2.15 -11.59 -5.95
C LEU A 336 1.49 -10.69 -7.01
N GLU A 337 0.50 -9.88 -6.62
CA GLU A 337 -0.28 -9.04 -7.55
C GLU A 337 0.55 -7.97 -8.26
N CYS A 338 1.72 -7.63 -7.72
CA CYS A 338 2.70 -6.69 -8.29
C CYS A 338 3.81 -7.37 -9.11
N LEU A 339 3.64 -8.64 -9.51
CA LEU A 339 4.45 -9.23 -10.59
C LEU A 339 4.17 -8.55 -11.93
N PHE A 340 5.14 -8.56 -12.84
CA PHE A 340 5.04 -8.00 -14.19
C PHE A 340 4.79 -6.49 -14.21
N THR A 341 5.32 -5.74 -13.23
CA THR A 341 5.02 -4.31 -13.12
C THR A 341 5.48 -3.55 -14.38
N PRO A 342 4.62 -2.75 -15.01
CA PRO A 342 5.00 -1.96 -16.17
C PRO A 342 5.93 -0.80 -15.77
N ALA A 343 6.76 -0.34 -16.71
CA ALA A 343 7.72 0.74 -16.50
C ALA A 343 7.06 2.14 -16.41
N MET A 344 6.35 2.41 -15.31
CA MET A 344 5.64 3.68 -15.08
C MET A 344 6.55 4.91 -15.05
N VAL A 345 7.87 4.73 -14.96
CA VAL A 345 8.88 5.79 -15.09
C VAL A 345 8.71 6.59 -16.38
N ASP A 346 8.25 5.93 -17.46
CA ASP A 346 8.01 6.54 -18.78
C ASP A 346 6.91 7.61 -18.76
N LEU A 347 6.04 7.60 -17.75
CA LEU A 347 4.96 8.59 -17.58
C LEU A 347 5.16 9.53 -16.39
N LYS A 348 6.01 9.14 -15.42
CA LYS A 348 6.19 9.88 -14.16
C LYS A 348 7.38 10.84 -14.18
N VAL A 349 8.33 10.64 -15.09
CA VAL A 349 9.57 11.43 -15.15
C VAL A 349 9.52 12.37 -16.34
N ASP A 350 9.53 13.67 -16.06
CA ASP A 350 9.57 14.73 -17.08
C ASP A 350 11.00 14.96 -17.59
N VAL A 351 11.58 13.92 -18.20
CA VAL A 351 12.90 13.95 -18.85
C VAL A 351 12.79 13.21 -20.18
N PRO A 352 13.27 13.77 -21.32
CA PRO A 352 13.18 13.09 -22.60
C PRO A 352 13.87 11.72 -22.60
N HIS A 353 13.23 10.72 -23.20
CA HIS A 353 13.66 9.31 -23.12
C HIS A 353 15.07 9.05 -23.67
N GLY A 354 15.50 9.83 -24.67
CA GLY A 354 16.82 9.72 -25.28
C GLY A 354 17.97 10.16 -24.36
N ARG A 355 17.70 10.90 -23.27
CA ARG A 355 18.72 11.46 -22.37
C ARG A 355 19.34 10.38 -21.49
N ALA A 356 20.63 10.52 -21.19
CA ALA A 356 21.35 9.60 -20.32
C ALA A 356 20.73 9.54 -18.91
N LEU A 357 20.29 10.68 -18.39
CA LEU A 357 19.62 10.77 -17.09
C LEU A 357 18.37 9.88 -17.02
N PHE A 358 17.50 9.96 -18.03
CA PHE A 358 16.29 9.14 -18.08
C PHE A 358 16.64 7.65 -18.14
N LYS A 359 17.62 7.26 -18.98
CA LYS A 359 18.10 5.88 -19.08
C LYS A 359 18.64 5.35 -17.75
N VAL A 360 19.35 6.18 -16.97
CA VAL A 360 19.80 5.81 -15.61
C VAL A 360 18.63 5.66 -14.65
N ILE A 361 17.68 6.59 -14.63
CA ILE A 361 16.49 6.49 -13.76
C ILE A 361 15.68 5.23 -14.10
N LYS A 362 15.52 4.91 -15.38
CA LYS A 362 14.85 3.69 -15.87
C LYS A 362 15.62 2.42 -15.49
N LEU A 363 16.94 2.41 -15.63
CA LEU A 363 17.77 1.28 -15.18
C LEU A 363 17.60 1.03 -13.68
N ASN A 364 17.66 2.09 -12.87
CA ASN A 364 17.49 2.01 -11.43
C ASN A 364 16.09 1.49 -11.05
N SER A 365 15.05 1.94 -11.75
CA SER A 365 13.68 1.52 -11.49
C SER A 365 13.39 0.06 -11.86
N GLN A 366 14.23 -0.55 -12.69
CA GLN A 366 14.19 -1.96 -13.10
C GLN A 366 15.19 -2.85 -12.36
N SER A 367 15.84 -2.34 -11.31
CA SER A 367 16.80 -3.08 -10.49
C SER A 367 16.13 -3.82 -9.32
N VAL A 368 16.87 -4.68 -8.62
CA VAL A 368 16.41 -5.30 -7.37
C VAL A 368 16.05 -4.28 -6.28
N PHE A 369 16.48 -3.03 -6.39
CA PHE A 369 16.19 -1.97 -5.42
C PHE A 369 14.69 -1.66 -5.31
N THR A 370 13.95 -1.72 -6.41
CA THR A 370 12.51 -1.37 -6.44
C THR A 370 11.59 -2.53 -6.11
N THR A 371 12.15 -3.74 -5.90
CA THR A 371 11.37 -4.95 -5.61
C THR A 371 10.65 -4.90 -4.26
N GLY A 372 11.09 -4.04 -3.32
CA GLY A 372 10.62 -4.02 -1.93
C GLY A 372 11.43 -4.93 -1.00
N PHE A 373 12.34 -5.76 -1.53
CA PHE A 373 13.17 -6.65 -0.72
C PHE A 373 14.24 -5.92 0.10
N VAL A 374 14.78 -4.82 -0.42
CA VAL A 374 15.82 -4.04 0.25
C VAL A 374 15.26 -2.72 0.82
N PRO A 375 15.91 -2.14 1.85
CA PRO A 375 15.42 -0.92 2.48
C PRO A 375 15.36 0.24 1.49
N ASN A 376 14.18 0.84 1.32
CA ASN A 376 13.94 1.96 0.40
C ASN A 376 13.41 3.24 1.11
N SER A 377 13.05 3.15 2.39
CA SER A 377 12.46 4.27 3.12
C SER A 377 13.53 5.28 3.52
N ALA A 378 13.57 6.39 2.79
CA ALA A 378 14.45 7.51 3.06
C ALA A 378 14.14 8.14 4.43
N ARG A 379 12.87 8.28 4.83
CA ARG A 379 12.48 9.16 5.94
C ARG A 379 12.06 8.47 7.23
N SER A 380 11.98 7.13 7.26
CA SER A 380 11.55 6.37 8.44
C SER A 380 12.62 5.41 8.91
N GLU A 381 12.84 5.35 10.22
CA GLU A 381 13.62 4.27 10.83
C GLU A 381 12.89 2.92 10.74
N ASN A 382 11.56 2.92 10.58
CA ASN A 382 10.77 1.71 10.36
C ASN A 382 11.04 1.17 8.95
N ASP A 383 11.87 0.13 8.88
CA ASP A 383 12.15 -0.60 7.65
C ASP A 383 11.02 -1.58 7.34
N GLN A 384 10.42 -1.50 6.16
CA GLN A 384 9.36 -2.42 5.73
C GLN A 384 9.86 -3.42 4.67
N SER A 385 11.16 -3.45 4.37
CA SER A 385 11.68 -4.25 3.27
C SER A 385 11.71 -5.76 3.56
N GLY A 386 11.45 -6.60 2.56
CA GLY A 386 11.30 -8.05 2.75
C GLY A 386 12.53 -8.80 3.31
N LEU A 387 13.75 -8.26 3.22
CA LEU A 387 14.99 -8.94 3.63
C LEU A 387 15.67 -8.33 4.86
N SER A 388 15.23 -7.15 5.31
CA SER A 388 15.81 -6.52 6.50
C SER A 388 15.41 -7.27 7.77
N ARG A 389 16.16 -7.02 8.84
CA ARG A 389 15.77 -7.42 10.19
C ARG A 389 15.00 -6.29 10.83
N GLN A 390 13.68 -6.32 10.73
CA GLN A 390 12.79 -5.42 11.44
C GLN A 390 12.85 -5.82 12.91
N ARG A 391 13.29 -4.87 13.75
CA ARG A 391 13.49 -5.12 15.18
C ARG A 391 12.40 -4.48 16.01
N GLN A 392 12.09 -3.23 15.70
CA GLN A 392 11.14 -2.42 16.44
C GLN A 392 10.62 -1.34 15.51
N PHE A 393 9.30 -1.13 15.51
CA PHE A 393 8.70 0.02 14.86
C PHE A 393 8.28 1.01 15.91
N VAL A 394 8.66 2.27 15.70
CA VAL A 394 8.07 3.38 16.44
C VAL A 394 6.79 3.75 15.72
N ALA A 395 5.64 3.44 16.33
CA ALA A 395 4.35 3.82 15.79
C ALA A 395 3.88 5.10 16.48
N ILE A 396 3.41 6.08 15.72
CA ILE A 396 2.78 7.27 16.28
C ILE A 396 1.28 6.96 16.41
N ARG A 397 0.79 6.87 17.64
CA ARG A 397 -0.65 6.77 17.93
C ARG A 397 -1.15 8.08 18.50
N LYS A 398 -2.35 8.47 18.10
CA LYS A 398 -3.01 9.62 18.71
C LYS A 398 -3.74 9.16 19.97
N MET A 399 -3.38 9.75 21.11
CA MET A 399 -4.08 9.54 22.38
C MET A 399 -4.90 10.77 22.70
N LEU A 400 -6.09 10.57 23.23
CA LEU A 400 -6.92 11.66 23.71
C LEU A 400 -6.45 12.09 25.10
N VAL A 401 -6.14 13.38 25.26
CA VAL A 401 -5.63 13.97 26.50
C VAL A 401 -6.45 15.21 26.83
N LEU A 402 -6.78 15.42 28.10
CA LEU A 402 -7.43 16.64 28.59
C LEU A 402 -6.36 17.67 28.97
N GLU A 403 -6.41 18.87 28.37
CA GLU A 403 -5.46 19.96 28.60
C GLU A 403 -6.19 21.30 28.53
N ASP A 404 -5.98 22.17 29.52
CA ASP A 404 -6.62 23.50 29.62
C ASP A 404 -8.15 23.48 29.46
N GLY A 405 -8.79 22.39 29.92
CA GLY A 405 -10.24 22.20 29.83
C GLY A 405 -10.75 21.66 28.48
N PHE A 406 -9.86 21.35 27.53
CA PHE A 406 -10.20 20.82 26.21
C PHE A 406 -9.54 19.47 25.92
N TYR A 407 -10.18 18.63 25.11
CA TYR A 407 -9.66 17.33 24.71
C TYR A 407 -8.84 17.41 23.43
N CYS A 408 -7.62 16.91 23.44
CA CYS A 408 -6.68 16.99 22.33
C CYS A 408 -6.18 15.60 21.92
N LEU A 409 -6.17 15.33 20.62
CA LEU A 409 -5.53 14.14 20.04
C LEU A 409 -4.03 14.39 19.88
N LYS A 410 -3.23 14.02 20.88
CA LYS A 410 -1.78 14.20 20.85
C LYS A 410 -1.08 12.97 20.26
N PRO A 411 -0.07 13.16 19.39
CA PRO A 411 0.77 12.06 18.95
C PRO A 411 1.61 11.56 20.12
N HIS A 412 1.56 10.26 20.36
CA HIS A 412 2.43 9.55 21.29
C HIS A 412 3.17 8.46 20.53
N GLU A 413 4.48 8.39 20.75
CA GLU A 413 5.28 7.26 20.31
C GLU A 413 4.90 6.05 21.16
N VAL A 414 4.46 5.00 20.47
CA VAL A 414 4.16 3.72 21.07
C VAL A 414 5.08 2.71 20.42
N ASP A 415 5.85 2.03 21.27
CA ASP A 415 6.64 0.89 20.84
C ASP A 415 5.71 -0.19 20.29
N ASN A 416 5.79 -0.39 18.97
CA ASN A 416 5.07 -1.44 18.29
C ASN A 416 6.07 -2.50 17.85
N ARG A 417 5.85 -3.73 18.30
CA ARG A 417 6.62 -4.89 17.83
C ARG A 417 5.75 -5.58 16.78
N PRO A 418 5.96 -5.31 15.48
CA PRO A 418 5.21 -6.01 14.44
C PRO A 418 5.47 -7.51 14.60
N MET A 419 4.46 -8.32 14.28
CA MET A 419 4.62 -9.76 14.29
C MET A 419 5.50 -10.18 13.11
N MET A 420 6.69 -10.65 13.43
CA MET A 420 7.75 -10.96 12.48
C MET A 420 7.56 -12.34 11.88
N ARG A 421 6.82 -12.44 10.77
CA ARG A 421 6.49 -13.73 10.14
C ARG A 421 7.38 -14.12 8.98
N HIS A 422 8.09 -13.19 8.36
CA HIS A 422 8.95 -13.45 7.20
C HIS A 422 10.33 -14.01 7.56
N LEU A 423 10.74 -13.89 8.82
CA LEU A 423 12.02 -14.42 9.30
C LEU A 423 11.87 -15.89 9.75
N PRO A 424 12.79 -16.79 9.38
CA PRO A 424 12.77 -18.15 9.85
C PRO A 424 13.10 -18.21 11.35
N VAL A 425 12.45 -19.15 12.04
CA VAL A 425 12.61 -19.38 13.48
C VAL A 425 13.24 -20.76 13.68
N PHE A 426 14.29 -20.86 14.47
CA PHE A 426 14.86 -22.14 14.91
C PHE A 426 15.23 -22.05 16.38
N ALA A 427 14.89 -23.08 17.16
CA ALA A 427 15.10 -23.12 18.61
C ALA A 427 14.59 -21.86 19.36
N GLY A 428 13.50 -21.25 18.89
CA GLY A 428 12.89 -20.05 19.47
C GLY A 428 13.56 -18.71 19.07
N GLU A 429 14.59 -18.74 18.24
CA GLU A 429 15.30 -17.55 17.78
C GLU A 429 15.02 -17.25 16.30
N THR A 430 14.79 -15.97 15.99
CA THR A 430 14.69 -15.51 14.60
C THR A 430 16.08 -15.34 13.98
N ARG A 431 16.24 -15.81 12.74
CA ARG A 431 17.45 -15.62 11.94
C ARG A 431 17.19 -14.64 10.79
N SER A 432 18.21 -13.91 10.40
CA SER A 432 18.13 -12.88 9.37
C SER A 432 19.13 -13.12 8.25
N VAL A 433 18.94 -12.44 7.12
CA VAL A 433 19.82 -12.54 5.95
C VAL A 433 21.27 -12.23 6.31
N THR A 434 21.52 -11.33 7.27
CA THR A 434 22.88 -11.00 7.72
C THR A 434 23.59 -12.19 8.39
N ASP A 435 22.84 -13.09 9.04
CA ASP A 435 23.38 -14.27 9.72
C ASP A 435 23.74 -15.38 8.71
N TYR A 436 23.08 -15.41 7.54
CA TYR A 436 23.22 -16.44 6.50
C TYR A 436 23.50 -15.83 5.12
N ARG A 437 24.33 -14.78 5.07
CA ARG A 437 24.58 -14.00 3.85
C ARG A 437 25.07 -14.87 2.69
N ASP A 438 25.99 -15.81 2.96
CA ASP A 438 26.62 -16.62 1.92
C ASP A 438 25.60 -17.58 1.30
N ALA A 439 24.69 -18.12 2.13
CA ALA A 439 23.58 -18.96 1.67
C ALA A 439 22.59 -18.15 0.80
N PHE A 440 22.23 -16.94 1.22
CA PHE A 440 21.37 -16.05 0.45
C PHE A 440 21.96 -15.70 -0.92
N PHE A 441 23.21 -15.23 -0.97
CA PHE A 441 23.86 -14.86 -2.24
C PHE A 441 24.09 -16.07 -3.14
N SER A 442 24.45 -17.23 -2.58
CA SER A 442 24.54 -18.49 -3.34
C SER A 442 23.19 -18.85 -3.98
N GLY A 443 22.09 -18.71 -3.26
CA GLY A 443 20.74 -18.91 -3.78
C GLY A 443 20.37 -17.92 -4.88
N PHE A 444 20.69 -16.64 -4.70
CA PHE A 444 20.44 -15.59 -5.68
C PHE A 444 21.22 -15.82 -6.98
N GLU A 445 22.52 -16.12 -6.87
CA GLU A 445 23.37 -16.40 -8.03
C GLU A 445 22.89 -17.62 -8.79
N LEU A 446 22.56 -18.71 -8.08
CA LEU A 446 21.99 -19.91 -8.67
C LEU A 446 20.67 -19.60 -9.38
N GLY A 447 19.73 -18.95 -8.70
CA GLY A 447 18.44 -18.59 -9.27
C GLY A 447 18.58 -17.77 -10.55
N TYR A 448 19.44 -16.75 -10.51
CA TYR A 448 19.73 -15.90 -11.66
C TYR A 448 20.34 -16.71 -12.83
N ASP A 449 21.33 -17.56 -12.56
CA ASP A 449 21.99 -18.36 -13.60
C ASP A 449 21.03 -19.37 -14.24
N GLU A 450 20.14 -19.99 -13.45
CA GLU A 450 19.15 -20.93 -13.98
C GLU A 450 18.06 -20.22 -14.81
N ILE A 451 17.66 -19.00 -14.44
CA ILE A 451 16.76 -18.16 -15.26
C ILE A 451 17.40 -17.83 -16.61
N VAL A 452 18.67 -17.40 -16.63
CA VAL A 452 19.38 -17.08 -17.88
C VAL A 452 19.48 -18.31 -18.79
N LYS A 453 19.80 -19.48 -18.23
CA LYS A 453 19.91 -20.74 -19.00
C LYS A 453 18.58 -21.20 -19.59
N ARG A 454 17.46 -20.89 -18.93
CA ARG A 454 16.10 -21.39 -19.27
C ARG A 454 15.15 -20.29 -19.74
N ARG A 455 15.69 -19.13 -20.13
CA ARG A 455 14.91 -17.96 -20.53
C ARG A 455 13.76 -18.31 -21.48
N ASP A 456 14.04 -19.09 -22.52
CA ASP A 456 13.06 -19.42 -23.55
C ASP A 456 11.92 -20.27 -22.96
N ALA A 457 12.23 -21.27 -22.12
CA ALA A 457 11.23 -22.10 -21.44
C ALA A 457 10.38 -21.30 -20.43
N ILE A 458 10.96 -20.29 -19.78
CA ILE A 458 10.24 -19.36 -18.89
C ILE A 458 9.30 -18.46 -19.70
N LEU A 459 9.76 -17.97 -20.85
CA LEU A 459 8.93 -17.17 -21.76
C LEU A 459 7.76 -17.99 -22.30
N GLU A 460 7.98 -19.23 -22.73
CA GLU A 460 6.91 -20.14 -23.16
C GLU A 460 5.88 -20.39 -22.06
N LEU A 461 6.32 -20.55 -20.80
CA LEU A 461 5.39 -20.68 -19.67
C LEU A 461 4.59 -19.38 -19.45
N LEU A 462 5.22 -18.22 -19.57
CA LEU A 462 4.58 -16.92 -19.44
C LEU A 462 3.55 -16.70 -20.55
N GLU A 463 3.89 -17.00 -21.81
CA GLU A 463 3.00 -16.91 -22.97
C GLU A 463 1.72 -17.74 -22.77
N ARG A 464 1.86 -18.98 -22.28
CA ARG A 464 0.71 -19.85 -22.00
C ARG A 464 -0.26 -19.28 -20.97
N HIS A 465 0.24 -18.49 -20.01
CA HIS A 465 -0.58 -17.91 -18.94
C HIS A 465 -0.98 -16.45 -19.19
N ALA A 466 -0.33 -15.75 -20.13
CA ALA A 466 -0.40 -14.30 -20.28
C ALA A 466 -1.83 -13.75 -20.42
N GLN A 467 -2.71 -14.47 -21.14
CA GLN A 467 -4.11 -14.08 -21.32
C GLN A 467 -4.87 -13.95 -19.99
N GLY A 468 -4.50 -14.75 -18.99
CA GLY A 468 -5.18 -14.78 -17.69
C GLY A 468 -4.54 -13.87 -16.64
N LEU A 469 -3.34 -13.35 -16.88
CA LEU A 469 -2.55 -12.62 -15.91
C LEU A 469 -2.79 -11.10 -15.99
N LYS A 470 -2.70 -10.45 -14.83
CA LYS A 470 -2.73 -9.00 -14.66
C LYS A 470 -1.70 -8.58 -13.62
N SER A 471 -1.29 -7.31 -13.69
CA SER A 471 -0.39 -6.67 -12.73
C SER A 471 -1.11 -5.50 -12.04
N ARG A 472 -0.91 -5.33 -10.73
CA ARG A 472 -1.30 -4.12 -9.99
C ARG A 472 -0.33 -2.99 -10.32
N VAL A 473 -0.87 -1.87 -10.79
CA VAL A 473 -0.11 -0.69 -11.21
C VAL A 473 -0.13 0.35 -10.09
N LEU A 474 1.02 0.56 -9.45
CA LEU A 474 1.17 1.54 -8.38
C LEU A 474 1.39 2.95 -8.93
N ILE A 475 0.32 3.76 -8.98
CA ILE A 475 0.38 5.17 -9.37
C ILE A 475 1.02 6.02 -8.26
N LYS A 476 0.54 5.87 -7.02
CA LYS A 476 1.11 6.45 -5.80
C LYS A 476 1.27 5.34 -4.75
N SER A 477 2.05 5.61 -3.70
CA SER A 477 2.15 4.68 -2.57
C SER A 477 0.83 4.66 -1.78
N THR A 478 0.48 3.51 -1.20
CA THR A 478 -0.67 3.38 -0.29
C THR A 478 -0.62 4.43 0.83
N GLN A 479 0.56 4.69 1.40
CA GLN A 479 0.73 5.70 2.46
C GLN A 479 0.26 7.09 2.02
N ARG A 480 0.49 7.50 0.76
CA ARG A 480 0.03 8.80 0.25
C ARG A 480 -1.50 8.90 0.28
N TYR A 481 -2.20 7.82 -0.08
CA TYR A 481 -3.66 7.76 0.00
C TYR A 481 -4.15 7.69 1.45
N ALA A 482 -3.47 6.95 2.34
CA ALA A 482 -3.80 6.89 3.76
C ALA A 482 -3.72 8.29 4.42
N ASP A 483 -2.66 9.04 4.11
CA ASP A 483 -2.48 10.42 4.58
C ASP A 483 -3.59 11.32 4.05
N PHE A 484 -4.00 11.15 2.80
CA PHE A 484 -5.08 11.92 2.18
C PHE A 484 -6.43 11.64 2.84
N ILE A 485 -6.78 10.37 3.08
CA ILE A 485 -8.00 9.98 3.82
C ILE A 485 -7.96 10.56 5.24
N ALA A 486 -6.80 10.53 5.90
CA ALA A 486 -6.63 11.15 7.21
C ALA A 486 -6.84 12.68 7.18
N MET A 487 -6.49 13.37 6.10
CA MET A 487 -6.81 14.79 5.94
C MET A 487 -8.30 15.01 5.66
N MET A 488 -8.89 14.21 4.77
CA MET A 488 -10.29 14.30 4.34
C MET A 488 -11.28 14.07 5.49
N THR A 489 -10.92 13.23 6.46
CA THR A 489 -11.68 12.96 7.69
C THR A 489 -11.52 14.03 8.78
N HIS A 490 -10.81 15.13 8.52
CA HIS A 490 -10.72 16.23 9.48
C HIS A 490 -12.06 16.99 9.59
N PRO A 491 -12.48 17.43 10.79
CA PRO A 491 -13.76 18.09 11.07
C PRO A 491 -14.11 19.15 10.03
N ARG A 492 -13.16 20.07 9.76
CA ARG A 492 -13.27 21.15 8.76
C ARG A 492 -13.78 20.70 7.38
N PHE A 493 -13.39 19.51 6.90
CA PHE A 493 -13.82 18.96 5.62
C PHE A 493 -15.08 18.10 5.77
N THR A 494 -15.28 17.46 6.92
CA THR A 494 -16.49 16.67 7.17
C THR A 494 -17.75 17.49 7.43
N GLN A 495 -17.60 18.77 7.82
CA GLN A 495 -18.71 19.71 8.06
C GLN A 495 -19.29 20.31 6.77
N CYS A 496 -18.54 20.34 5.67
CA CYS A 496 -18.93 21.07 4.47
C CYS A 496 -18.47 20.36 3.19
N GLN A 497 -19.44 19.95 2.37
CA GLN A 497 -19.19 19.23 1.11
C GLN A 497 -18.30 20.03 0.14
N LEU A 498 -18.51 21.35 0.01
CA LEU A 498 -17.68 22.17 -0.88
C LEU A 498 -16.21 22.21 -0.43
N LYS A 499 -15.94 22.31 0.87
CA LYS A 499 -14.57 22.28 1.41
C LYS A 499 -13.92 20.91 1.19
N HIS A 500 -14.70 19.84 1.37
CA HIS A 500 -14.27 18.47 1.09
C HIS A 500 -13.89 18.28 -0.39
N ASP A 501 -14.72 18.78 -1.29
CA ASP A 501 -14.50 18.74 -2.73
C ASP A 501 -13.30 19.59 -3.17
N LEU A 502 -13.08 20.76 -2.55
CA LEU A 502 -11.89 21.57 -2.77
C LEU A 502 -10.61 20.86 -2.35
N LEU A 503 -10.64 20.08 -1.26
CA LEU A 503 -9.51 19.25 -0.87
C LEU A 503 -9.28 18.15 -1.91
N LEU A 504 -10.32 17.41 -2.32
CA LEU A 504 -10.22 16.37 -3.34
C LEU A 504 -9.66 16.90 -4.67
N ALA A 505 -10.03 18.11 -5.07
CA ALA A 505 -9.53 18.75 -6.27
C ALA A 505 -7.98 18.87 -6.29
N THR A 506 -7.32 18.94 -5.12
CA THR A 506 -5.84 19.03 -5.04
C THR A 506 -5.13 17.81 -5.65
N LEU A 507 -5.82 16.67 -5.82
CA LEU A 507 -5.26 15.48 -6.47
C LEU A 507 -4.86 15.71 -7.93
N TRP A 508 -5.50 16.69 -8.61
CA TRP A 508 -5.12 17.14 -9.95
C TRP A 508 -3.77 17.87 -10.00
N SER A 509 -3.28 18.36 -8.86
CA SER A 509 -1.95 18.96 -8.72
C SER A 509 -0.94 18.02 -8.05
N ASP A 510 -1.40 16.90 -7.50
CA ASP A 510 -0.56 15.91 -6.80
C ASP A 510 0.17 14.95 -7.75
N ILE A 511 -0.20 14.94 -9.03
CA ILE A 511 0.39 14.08 -10.06
C ILE A 511 0.90 14.91 -11.24
N GLY A 512 1.85 14.35 -12.00
CA GLY A 512 2.41 15.01 -13.18
C GLY A 512 1.37 15.23 -14.29
N ASP A 513 1.58 16.28 -15.08
CA ASP A 513 0.65 16.73 -16.12
C ASP A 513 0.29 15.64 -17.14
N THR A 514 1.23 14.76 -17.48
CA THR A 514 0.98 13.62 -18.38
C THR A 514 -0.14 12.72 -17.86
N LEU A 515 -0.20 12.42 -16.56
CA LEU A 515 -1.24 11.55 -16.00
C LEU A 515 -2.58 12.27 -15.82
N ASN A 516 -2.58 13.61 -15.77
CA ASN A 516 -3.80 14.40 -15.78
C ASN A 516 -4.53 14.32 -17.13
N GLU A 517 -3.80 14.22 -18.25
CA GLU A 517 -4.39 14.06 -19.59
C GLU A 517 -5.19 12.76 -19.75
N TYR A 518 -4.89 11.75 -18.92
CA TYR A 518 -5.58 10.46 -18.89
C TYR A 518 -6.69 10.39 -17.82
N ASP A 519 -7.06 11.52 -17.20
CA ASP A 519 -8.14 11.62 -16.19
C ASP A 519 -7.93 10.70 -14.96
N ILE A 520 -6.69 10.25 -14.71
CA ILE A 520 -6.34 9.36 -13.58
C ILE A 520 -6.81 9.93 -12.23
N PRO A 521 -6.61 11.23 -11.91
CA PRO A 521 -7.08 11.78 -10.64
C PRO A 521 -8.59 11.66 -10.43
N ARG A 522 -9.41 11.67 -11.50
CA ARG A 522 -10.86 11.50 -11.34
C ARG A 522 -11.21 10.14 -10.76
N HIS A 523 -10.52 9.10 -11.20
CA HIS A 523 -10.69 7.74 -10.66
C HIS A 523 -10.16 7.63 -9.22
N GLU A 524 -9.03 8.27 -8.92
CA GLU A 524 -8.54 8.35 -7.53
C GLU A 524 -9.57 9.03 -6.62
N ILE A 525 -10.13 10.17 -7.06
CA ILE A 525 -11.13 10.92 -6.31
C ILE A 525 -12.39 10.09 -6.07
N ASN A 526 -12.87 9.33 -7.06
CA ASN A 526 -14.07 8.51 -6.90
C ASN A 526 -13.93 7.45 -5.80
N GLU A 527 -12.75 6.82 -5.67
CA GLU A 527 -12.46 5.87 -4.61
C GLU A 527 -12.23 6.57 -3.26
N LEU A 528 -11.44 7.66 -3.25
CA LEU A 528 -11.13 8.41 -2.04
C LEU A 528 -12.36 9.09 -1.43
N LYS A 529 -13.35 9.50 -2.23
CA LYS A 529 -14.64 10.04 -1.75
C LYS A 529 -15.42 9.09 -0.83
N LYS A 530 -15.15 7.79 -0.93
CA LYS A 530 -15.69 6.73 -0.06
C LYS A 530 -14.69 6.26 1.00
N ALA A 531 -13.54 6.92 1.12
CA ALA A 531 -12.39 6.51 1.92
C ALA A 531 -11.86 5.10 1.54
N ASN A 532 -11.83 4.78 0.24
CA ASN A 532 -11.17 3.59 -0.30
C ASN A 532 -9.85 3.97 -0.99
N PHE A 533 -8.91 3.05 -0.99
CA PHE A 533 -7.63 3.19 -1.66
C PHE A 533 -7.83 2.95 -3.16
N PRO A 534 -7.43 3.89 -4.03
CA PRO A 534 -7.42 3.66 -5.47
C PRO A 534 -6.58 2.43 -5.83
N CYS A 535 -7.16 1.55 -6.64
CA CYS A 535 -6.47 0.37 -7.17
C CYS A 535 -6.56 0.37 -8.68
N PHE A 536 -5.42 0.18 -9.32
CA PHE A 536 -5.30 0.09 -10.77
C PHE A 536 -4.63 -1.22 -11.14
N THR A 537 -5.13 -1.86 -12.19
CA THR A 537 -4.56 -3.10 -12.73
C THR A 537 -4.44 -3.03 -14.24
N GLN A 538 -3.56 -3.85 -14.81
CA GLN A 538 -3.37 -3.95 -16.24
C GLN A 538 -3.15 -5.40 -16.64
N SER A 539 -3.87 -5.88 -17.65
CA SER A 539 -3.63 -7.22 -18.21
C SER A 539 -2.29 -7.25 -18.94
N LEU A 540 -1.60 -8.39 -18.90
CA LEU A 540 -0.26 -8.54 -19.47
C LEU A 540 -0.20 -8.23 -20.97
N LEU A 541 -1.28 -8.55 -21.70
CA LEU A 541 -1.38 -8.40 -23.15
C LEU A 541 -2.11 -7.11 -23.58
N SER A 542 -2.44 -6.23 -22.63
CA SER A 542 -3.22 -5.02 -22.87
C SER A 542 -2.48 -3.74 -22.45
N ASP A 543 -2.86 -2.63 -23.06
CA ASP A 543 -2.50 -1.24 -22.75
C ASP A 543 -3.59 -0.52 -21.93
N HIS A 544 -4.71 -1.19 -21.65
CA HIS A 544 -5.80 -0.64 -20.84
C HIS A 544 -5.47 -0.74 -19.35
N LEU A 545 -5.49 0.42 -18.69
CA LEU A 545 -5.53 0.51 -17.24
C LEU A 545 -6.97 0.30 -16.77
N LEU A 546 -7.17 -0.58 -15.80
CA LEU A 546 -8.47 -0.91 -15.22
C LEU A 546 -8.52 -0.43 -13.76
N ASN A 547 -9.69 0.02 -13.30
CA ASN A 547 -9.92 0.29 -11.87
C ASN A 547 -10.25 -1.01 -11.09
N ALA A 548 -10.48 -0.88 -9.79
CA ALA A 548 -10.87 -1.98 -8.90
C ALA A 548 -12.16 -2.71 -9.32
N HIS A 549 -13.04 -2.03 -10.08
CA HIS A 549 -14.32 -2.57 -10.58
C HIS A 549 -14.19 -3.21 -11.97
N GLY A 550 -12.97 -3.31 -12.52
CA GLY A 550 -12.71 -3.86 -13.85
C GLY A 550 -13.09 -2.93 -15.02
N GLN A 551 -13.40 -1.66 -14.74
CA GLN A 551 -13.72 -0.67 -15.77
C GLN A 551 -12.44 -0.06 -16.34
N THR A 552 -12.40 0.13 -17.65
CA THR A 552 -11.29 0.84 -18.31
C THR A 552 -11.23 2.29 -17.86
N VAL A 553 -10.08 2.67 -17.32
CA VAL A 553 -9.72 4.01 -16.85
C VAL A 553 -9.07 4.80 -17.99
N ALA A 554 -8.00 4.26 -18.56
CA ALA A 554 -7.20 4.94 -19.56
C ALA A 554 -6.48 3.94 -20.47
N LEU A 555 -6.06 4.40 -21.65
CA LEU A 555 -5.05 3.73 -22.46
C LEU A 555 -3.73 4.44 -22.21
N LEU A 556 -2.82 3.79 -21.49
CA LEU A 556 -1.51 4.38 -21.19
C LEU A 556 -0.53 4.04 -22.32
N PRO A 557 0.23 5.01 -22.86
CA PRO A 557 1.22 4.77 -23.91
C PRO A 557 2.51 4.19 -23.31
N ILE A 558 2.38 3.11 -22.55
CA ILE A 558 3.47 2.38 -21.93
C ILE A 558 3.63 1.02 -22.59
N GLU A 559 4.85 0.50 -22.54
CA GLU A 559 5.12 -0.88 -22.96
C GLU A 559 4.23 -1.85 -22.18
N ARG A 560 3.63 -2.81 -22.90
CA ARG A 560 2.77 -3.82 -22.28
C ARG A 560 3.57 -4.62 -21.24
N PRO A 561 2.95 -5.01 -20.11
CA PRO A 561 3.64 -5.75 -19.05
C PRO A 561 4.36 -7.01 -19.56
N PHE A 562 3.73 -7.75 -20.48
CA PHE A 562 4.33 -8.93 -21.10
C PHE A 562 5.63 -8.59 -21.86
N GLU A 563 5.59 -7.57 -22.73
CA GLU A 563 6.75 -7.13 -23.51
C GLU A 563 7.87 -6.62 -22.61
N SER A 564 7.53 -5.91 -21.53
CA SER A 564 8.48 -5.43 -20.55
C SER A 564 9.18 -6.57 -19.79
N CYS A 565 8.41 -7.59 -19.41
CA CYS A 565 8.96 -8.81 -18.80
C CYS A 565 9.84 -9.59 -19.79
N ARG A 566 9.41 -9.72 -21.05
CA ARG A 566 10.21 -10.39 -22.10
C ARG A 566 11.54 -9.69 -22.29
N ARG A 567 11.53 -8.37 -22.46
CA ARG A 567 12.73 -7.55 -22.60
C ARG A 567 13.64 -7.65 -21.37
N LYS A 568 13.09 -7.67 -20.16
CA LYS A 568 13.86 -7.88 -18.92
C LYS A 568 14.61 -9.21 -18.96
N LEU A 569 13.93 -10.30 -19.30
CA LEU A 569 14.52 -11.64 -19.43
C LEU A 569 15.61 -11.69 -20.52
N GLU A 570 15.38 -11.05 -21.66
CA GLU A 570 16.36 -10.95 -22.76
C GLU A 570 17.64 -10.22 -22.35
N MET A 571 17.54 -9.19 -21.50
CA MET A 571 18.66 -8.36 -21.04
C MET A 571 19.46 -8.95 -19.88
N LEU A 572 18.99 -10.03 -19.24
CA LEU A 572 19.73 -10.67 -18.15
C LEU A 572 21.10 -11.13 -18.65
N SER A 573 22.14 -10.66 -17.96
CA SER A 573 23.54 -10.93 -18.32
C SER A 573 24.42 -11.05 -17.08
N PRO A 574 25.67 -11.53 -17.20
CA PRO A 574 26.63 -11.49 -16.09
C PRO A 574 26.90 -10.07 -15.56
N LYS A 575 26.85 -9.05 -16.43
CA LYS A 575 27.01 -7.64 -16.03
C LYS A 575 25.83 -7.19 -15.16
N ASP A 576 24.61 -7.52 -15.57
CA ASP A 576 23.41 -7.21 -14.79
C ASP A 576 23.40 -7.98 -13.45
N LYS A 577 23.73 -9.28 -13.45
CA LYS A 577 23.86 -10.09 -12.22
C LYS A 577 24.78 -9.43 -11.19
N ALA A 578 25.98 -9.01 -11.62
CA ALA A 578 26.95 -8.35 -10.76
C ALA A 578 26.41 -7.02 -10.20
N PHE A 579 25.69 -6.24 -11.03
CA PHE A 579 25.04 -5.00 -10.61
C PHE A 579 23.94 -5.25 -9.56
N GLN A 580 23.08 -6.26 -9.75
CA GLN A 580 22.04 -6.61 -8.78
C GLN A 580 22.64 -7.09 -7.45
N ILE A 581 23.71 -7.90 -7.49
CA ILE A 581 24.44 -8.34 -6.29
C ILE A 581 25.02 -7.13 -5.55
N GLN A 582 25.63 -6.18 -6.26
CA GLN A 582 26.18 -4.97 -5.67
C GLN A 582 25.10 -4.15 -4.93
N ILE A 583 23.90 -4.02 -5.51
CA ILE A 583 22.77 -3.34 -4.86
C ILE A 583 22.37 -4.07 -3.58
N LEU A 584 22.16 -5.40 -3.66
CA LEU A 584 21.80 -6.23 -2.51
C LEU A 584 22.84 -6.11 -1.39
N GLN A 585 24.13 -6.22 -1.71
CA GLN A 585 25.23 -6.08 -0.75
C GLN A 585 25.22 -4.68 -0.11
N ALA A 586 25.16 -3.62 -0.92
CA ALA A 586 25.18 -2.25 -0.41
C ALA A 586 24.00 -1.93 0.50
N CYS A 587 22.80 -2.44 0.19
CA CYS A 587 21.59 -2.14 0.94
C CYS A 587 21.39 -3.02 2.18
N LEU A 588 21.76 -4.31 2.12
CA LEU A 588 21.56 -5.27 3.21
C LEU A 588 22.73 -5.36 4.18
N LEU A 589 23.95 -5.13 3.68
CA LEU A 589 25.20 -5.21 4.42
C LEU A 589 25.93 -3.87 4.35
N PRO A 590 25.32 -2.76 4.80
CA PRO A 590 26.00 -1.48 4.79
C PRO A 590 27.28 -1.62 5.63
N GLY A 591 28.44 -1.45 4.98
CA GLY A 591 29.72 -1.38 5.67
C GLY A 591 29.64 -0.32 6.76
N ALA A 592 30.40 -0.49 7.85
CA ALA A 592 30.52 0.57 8.85
C ALA A 592 30.90 1.85 8.11
N SER A 593 30.02 2.87 8.14
CA SER A 593 30.33 4.19 7.58
C SER A 593 31.66 4.61 8.18
N GLU A 594 32.69 4.60 7.34
CA GLU A 594 34.00 5.03 7.76
C GLU A 594 33.85 6.51 8.12
N PRO A 595 34.09 6.92 9.38
CA PRO A 595 33.94 8.33 9.72
C PRO A 595 34.85 9.14 8.80
N LEU A 596 34.32 10.21 8.19
CA LEU A 596 35.09 11.14 7.35
C LEU A 596 36.32 11.72 8.08
N ASN A 597 36.30 11.67 9.41
CA ASN A 597 37.39 12.05 10.32
C ASN A 597 38.21 10.83 10.80
N ARG A 598 38.53 9.89 9.92
CA ARG A 598 39.63 8.98 10.23
C ARG A 598 40.89 9.81 10.30
N SER A 599 41.60 9.71 11.41
CA SER A 599 43.02 10.02 11.40
C SER A 599 43.65 9.06 10.39
N HIS A 600 43.91 9.58 9.18
CA HIS A 600 44.70 8.88 8.17
C HIS A 600 46.10 8.76 8.74
N HIS A 601 46.33 7.69 9.50
CA HIS A 601 47.67 7.29 9.90
C HIS A 601 48.32 6.72 8.65
N LEU A 602 48.97 7.60 7.89
CA LEU A 602 49.89 7.23 6.82
C LEU A 602 51.01 6.40 7.46
N VAL A 603 50.84 5.07 7.48
CA VAL A 603 51.84 4.14 8.03
C VAL A 603 53.11 4.16 7.16
N ALA A 604 52.95 4.44 5.86
CA ALA A 604 53.99 4.81 4.91
C ALA A 604 53.34 5.42 3.66
N VAL A 605 53.96 6.43 3.03
CA VAL A 605 53.64 6.77 1.64
C VAL A 605 54.21 5.63 0.79
N PRO A 606 53.38 4.90 0.01
CA PRO A 606 53.91 3.92 -0.92
C PRO A 606 54.90 4.63 -1.87
N ASP A 607 56.14 4.14 -1.97
CA ASP A 607 57.12 4.62 -2.96
C ASP A 607 56.74 4.06 -4.34
N LEU A 608 55.60 4.52 -4.84
CA LEU A 608 55.07 4.15 -6.15
C LEU A 608 55.72 5.03 -7.21
N GLY A 609 56.26 4.40 -8.24
CA GLY A 609 56.75 5.10 -9.41
C GLY A 609 55.60 5.78 -10.18
N ARG A 610 55.93 6.79 -10.98
CA ARG A 610 54.97 7.49 -11.87
C ARG A 610 54.13 6.53 -12.72
N ALA A 611 54.72 5.43 -13.18
CA ALA A 611 54.03 4.42 -13.97
C ALA A 611 52.91 3.70 -13.18
N GLN A 612 53.11 3.44 -11.89
CA GLN A 612 52.13 2.77 -11.05
C GLN A 612 50.96 3.69 -10.68
N TYR A 613 51.22 4.98 -10.46
CA TYR A 613 50.16 5.98 -10.30
C TYR A 613 49.32 6.12 -11.58
N LEU A 614 49.97 6.17 -12.75
CA LEU A 614 49.28 6.23 -14.02
C LEU A 614 48.42 4.98 -14.26
N ASP A 615 48.96 3.79 -13.98
CA ASP A 615 48.22 2.53 -14.06
C ASP A 615 46.99 2.54 -13.13
N GLY A 616 47.15 3.01 -11.89
CA GLY A 616 46.03 3.18 -10.96
C GLY A 616 44.96 4.15 -11.48
N ALA A 617 45.36 5.31 -11.99
CA ALA A 617 44.44 6.29 -12.56
C ALA A 617 43.72 5.77 -13.81
N MET A 618 44.43 5.07 -14.70
CA MET A 618 43.84 4.45 -15.89
C MET A 618 42.82 3.37 -15.53
N ARG A 619 43.09 2.54 -14.52
CA ARG A 619 42.11 1.56 -14.03
C ARG A 619 40.85 2.22 -13.49
N ILE A 620 40.96 3.36 -12.80
CA ILE A 620 39.80 4.12 -12.32
C ILE A 620 39.02 4.70 -13.50
N ALA A 621 39.71 5.31 -14.48
CA ALA A 621 39.09 5.85 -15.68
C ALA A 621 38.36 4.76 -16.50
N GLU A 622 38.95 3.58 -16.64
CA GLU A 622 38.33 2.42 -17.29
C GLU A 622 37.04 1.97 -16.58
N ILE A 623 37.02 1.98 -15.24
CA ILE A 623 35.81 1.64 -14.47
C ILE A 623 34.71 2.69 -14.69
N ILE A 624 35.08 3.98 -14.62
CA ILE A 624 34.15 5.09 -14.87
C ILE A 624 33.52 4.97 -16.27
N GLU A 625 34.36 4.74 -17.28
CA GLU A 625 33.91 4.60 -18.66
C GLU A 625 33.01 3.37 -18.86
N LYS A 626 33.35 2.23 -18.25
CA LYS A 626 32.57 0.99 -18.34
C LYS A 626 31.17 1.10 -17.71
N CYS A 627 31.00 2.00 -16.75
CA CYS A 627 29.75 2.27 -16.05
C CYS A 627 28.92 3.41 -16.68
N ARG A 628 29.41 4.01 -17.77
CA ARG A 628 28.74 5.12 -18.47
C ARG A 628 27.44 4.67 -19.12
N MET A 629 26.42 5.51 -18.96
CA MET A 629 25.19 5.49 -19.74
C MET A 629 25.23 6.65 -20.73
N GLU A 630 25.01 6.35 -22.02
CA GLU A 630 24.98 7.35 -23.08
C GLU A 630 23.56 7.69 -23.49
N GLY A 631 23.29 8.99 -23.61
CA GLY A 631 22.11 9.52 -24.26
C GLY A 631 22.32 9.70 -25.76
N GLU A 632 21.21 9.87 -26.47
CA GLU A 632 21.18 10.03 -27.94
C GLU A 632 21.81 11.36 -28.38
N ASP A 633 21.81 12.36 -27.51
CA ASP A 633 22.42 13.67 -27.75
C ASP A 633 23.91 13.72 -27.37
N GLY A 634 24.51 12.56 -27.03
CA GLY A 634 25.88 12.46 -26.53
C GLY A 634 26.06 12.93 -25.08
N ASP A 635 24.96 13.18 -24.34
CA ASP A 635 25.02 13.35 -22.89
C ASP A 635 25.32 12.01 -22.21
N VAL A 636 25.83 12.09 -20.98
CA VAL A 636 26.33 10.94 -20.24
C VAL A 636 25.80 10.97 -18.81
N GLY A 637 25.59 9.79 -18.23
CA GLY A 637 25.06 9.64 -16.89
C GLY A 637 25.56 8.36 -16.23
N TRP A 638 25.53 8.36 -14.90
CA TRP A 638 25.96 7.22 -14.10
C TRP A 638 24.98 6.95 -12.97
N THR A 639 24.85 5.66 -12.67
CA THR A 639 24.19 5.20 -11.46
C THR A 639 25.09 5.47 -10.26
N PHE A 640 24.49 5.84 -9.14
CA PHE A 640 25.19 6.15 -7.90
C PHE A 640 24.49 5.48 -6.72
N MET A 641 25.29 4.98 -5.77
CA MET A 641 24.80 4.51 -4.48
C MET A 641 25.04 5.62 -3.47
N ASP A 642 23.96 6.25 -3.02
CA ASP A 642 24.03 7.32 -2.03
C ASP A 642 23.63 6.79 -0.65
N THR A 643 23.95 7.53 0.41
CA THR A 643 23.61 7.17 1.79
C THR A 643 22.69 8.23 2.37
N HIS A 644 21.53 7.80 2.86
CA HIS A 644 20.57 8.74 3.43
C HIS A 644 21.13 9.37 4.71
N PRO A 645 21.08 10.72 4.86
CA PRO A 645 21.77 11.41 5.95
C PRO A 645 21.24 11.06 7.35
N HIS A 646 19.95 10.74 7.47
CA HIS A 646 19.31 10.39 8.75
C HIS A 646 19.45 8.90 9.08
N THR A 647 18.87 8.03 8.24
CA THR A 647 18.81 6.58 8.45
C THR A 647 20.13 5.85 8.18
N ARG A 648 21.11 6.50 7.54
CA ARG A 648 22.40 5.90 7.11
C ARG A 648 22.25 4.69 6.18
N ARG A 649 21.06 4.47 5.62
CA ARG A 649 20.79 3.41 4.65
C ARG A 649 21.26 3.82 3.27
N ASN A 650 21.79 2.86 2.53
CA ASN A 650 22.19 3.06 1.14
C ASN A 650 20.97 2.97 0.23
N PHE A 651 20.95 3.79 -0.83
CA PHE A 651 19.92 3.76 -1.86
C PHE A 651 20.51 4.10 -3.22
N ILE A 652 19.89 3.55 -4.27
CA ILE A 652 20.34 3.79 -5.64
C ILE A 652 19.71 5.08 -6.19
N THR A 653 20.50 5.88 -6.88
CA THR A 653 20.08 7.11 -7.55
C THR A 653 20.94 7.38 -8.79
N HIS A 654 20.73 8.51 -9.46
CA HIS A 654 21.61 9.01 -10.51
C HIS A 654 22.63 9.99 -9.91
N MET A 655 23.83 10.10 -10.49
CA MET A 655 24.78 11.14 -10.10
C MET A 655 24.20 12.53 -10.40
N GLY A 656 24.11 13.38 -9.39
CA GLY A 656 23.68 14.77 -9.54
C GLY A 656 24.80 15.69 -10.02
N ASN A 657 24.58 17.01 -9.96
CA ASN A 657 25.55 18.03 -10.39
C ASN A 657 26.47 18.53 -9.26
N SER A 658 26.49 17.87 -8.10
CA SER A 658 27.29 18.31 -6.96
C SER A 658 28.80 18.07 -7.19
N LEU A 659 29.63 18.82 -6.47
CA LEU A 659 31.09 18.58 -6.44
C LEU A 659 31.46 17.36 -5.57
N TYR A 660 30.66 17.06 -4.55
CA TYR A 660 30.99 16.08 -3.52
C TYR A 660 30.69 14.63 -3.95
N ASN A 661 29.50 14.41 -4.53
CA ASN A 661 29.00 13.09 -4.93
C ASN A 661 28.37 13.10 -6.34
N GLY A 662 28.67 14.13 -7.14
CA GLY A 662 28.09 14.35 -8.46
C GLY A 662 29.12 14.45 -9.58
N MET A 663 28.63 14.64 -10.80
CA MET A 663 29.44 14.79 -12.00
C MET A 663 30.39 16.00 -11.95
N GLY A 664 30.10 16.98 -11.08
CA GLY A 664 30.98 18.12 -10.84
C GLY A 664 32.37 17.68 -10.38
N GLY A 665 32.46 16.72 -9.46
CA GLY A 665 33.75 16.20 -8.98
C GLY A 665 34.56 15.48 -10.05
N TRP A 666 33.89 14.78 -10.97
CA TRP A 666 34.55 14.08 -12.07
C TRP A 666 35.16 15.02 -13.09
N ARG A 667 34.46 16.11 -13.40
CA ARG A 667 34.94 17.14 -14.34
C ARG A 667 36.22 17.86 -13.86
N PHE A 668 36.53 17.82 -12.57
CA PHE A 668 37.80 18.32 -12.02
C PHE A 668 38.87 17.23 -11.84
N SER A 669 38.50 15.95 -11.97
CA SER A 669 39.39 14.80 -11.76
C SER A 669 39.94 14.21 -13.07
N THR A 670 39.27 14.49 -14.20
CA THR A 670 39.76 14.29 -15.58
C THR A 670 40.51 15.51 -16.07
#